data_AF-A0AA34TMY9-F1
#
_entry.id   AF-A0AA34TMY9-F1
#
_cell.length_a   1.000
_cell.length_b   1.000
_cell.length_c   1.000
_cell.angle_alpha   90.00
_cell.angle_beta   90.00
_cell.angle_gamma   90.00
#
_symmetry.space_group_name_H-M   'P 1'
#
loop_
_entity.id
_entity.type
_entity.pdbx_description
1 polymer ?
#
loop_
_entity_poly.entity_id
_entity_poly.type
_entity_poly.pdbx_seq_one_letter_code
_entity_poly.pdbx_strand_id
1 'polypeptide(L)'
;MKSLILYLTLIMTIPAAFAQSWLFPFPVTWGENTIGEVNAYSDGISVGSVNVDQIAQSTKKLINPDTLAALRDFSEEYITVEQLDRMGINATFNSSEQSINLVIDETAAAEFLLSFGSKYEPAQYSESAFWTVQNTLNASTDYSLFNDSNAEDTQTWLGEWLLKSNIGGVRGANVEISGFVTGGSDLNSDVYRGEARLFFDEPNTPFRLTFGDVTQASAGHLPSTPLGGLAFERLYQDLQPTRNIQNGGTQPLVLNESADVEIYINDVFLTEIRLPPGRYTLDDLPLVSGTNDVRLDISYQSGRTDTIVYSQFFNSRLLREGISDFGFYSGLTSTIEDNNFKYDDEQWVTSGYYDYGISDTLTVGVNGLYHPEGQQLGMIATIGSDWGNLGVRASAQKNKPNSDTGSIYSLDYSHQLWGTDSYGSPNFRFGSEYQDNYFALPWQIAEANTGLRVFSNYVFSITDNLSLILSGDYRDFEEAEVQWQASTEVAWQFYNVSLSAGIEKEENPNENIDETRFTFSADWDWNSDDGEYNANVSYSNEPDTYRAQFQRPSEDYTGSYGYAMTAEGDTDSQTYSVEGNYVANRFITDAKVSHLAFDNSANYQTASLRASTALTLADGNLAWSRPINGPVAIISVHDSLDTDVEINAVADDPAEAISTYTVSNAVQLSGGHQLSSVYIYVPDAPIGYDFGDHEYNITPGSQTGHIIRIGSAASKTIIGKIEIESKKPLKLFQGQLVGQQKTYEFFTNRSGRFVVEGVAPGDYTIVIDGFSPTKLSVPEINDNLIYLPTLLIKEG
;
A
#
# COMPACT_ATOMS: atom_id res chain seq x y z
N MET A 1 -48.34 79.30 -3.69
CA MET A 1 -47.24 79.48 -4.66
C MET A 1 -46.00 80.15 -4.03
N LYS A 2 -45.52 79.65 -2.89
CA LYS A 2 -44.19 80.03 -2.34
C LYS A 2 -43.39 78.83 -1.82
N SER A 3 -44.00 77.65 -1.70
CA SER A 3 -43.30 76.39 -1.41
C SER A 3 -42.85 75.60 -2.65
N LEU A 4 -43.37 75.92 -3.85
CA LEU A 4 -43.06 75.17 -5.09
C LEU A 4 -41.77 75.64 -5.79
N ILE A 5 -41.31 76.88 -5.52
CA ILE A 5 -40.12 77.45 -6.16
C ILE A 5 -38.85 77.14 -5.37
N LEU A 6 -38.95 76.86 -4.05
CA LEU A 6 -37.80 76.51 -3.21
C LEU A 6 -37.37 75.04 -3.37
N TYR A 7 -38.31 74.13 -3.70
CA TYR A 7 -37.96 72.73 -4.00
C TYR A 7 -37.33 72.54 -5.39
N LEU A 8 -37.63 73.42 -6.36
CA LEU A 8 -37.06 73.31 -7.70
C LEU A 8 -35.64 73.90 -7.83
N THR A 9 -35.22 74.76 -6.90
CA THR A 9 -33.86 75.35 -6.92
C THR A 9 -32.83 74.56 -6.11
N LEU A 10 -33.26 73.63 -5.25
CA LEU A 10 -32.34 72.74 -4.50
C LEU A 10 -31.95 71.46 -5.27
N ILE A 11 -32.56 71.19 -6.44
CA ILE A 11 -32.26 69.99 -7.26
C ILE A 11 -31.20 70.27 -8.35
N MET A 12 -30.77 71.51 -8.58
CA MET A 12 -29.80 71.85 -9.63
C MET A 12 -28.37 72.19 -9.17
N THR A 13 -27.99 71.87 -7.92
CA THR A 13 -26.60 72.02 -7.46
C THR A 13 -26.15 70.84 -6.59
N ILE A 14 -26.24 69.63 -7.13
CA ILE A 14 -25.31 68.57 -6.74
C ILE A 14 -24.13 68.72 -7.72
N PRO A 15 -22.92 69.11 -7.29
CA PRO A 15 -21.76 68.85 -8.12
C PRO A 15 -21.71 67.33 -8.26
N ALA A 16 -21.90 66.82 -9.48
CA ALA A 16 -21.47 65.48 -9.80
C ALA A 16 -19.97 65.45 -9.49
N ALA A 17 -19.62 64.86 -8.34
CA ALA A 17 -18.25 64.47 -8.10
C ALA A 17 -17.93 63.49 -9.21
N PHE A 18 -17.20 63.95 -10.23
CA PHE A 18 -16.55 63.03 -11.14
C PHE A 18 -15.69 62.14 -10.24
N ALA A 19 -16.05 60.85 -10.16
CA ALA A 19 -15.21 59.84 -9.54
C ALA A 19 -13.90 59.90 -10.32
N GLN A 20 -12.92 60.59 -9.76
CA GLN A 20 -11.60 60.67 -10.36
C GLN A 20 -11.05 59.26 -10.22
N SER A 21 -10.90 58.54 -11.34
CA SER A 21 -10.23 57.26 -11.37
C SER A 21 -8.72 57.51 -11.42
N TRP A 22 -7.99 56.77 -10.59
CA TRP A 22 -6.55 56.89 -10.46
C TRP A 22 -5.95 55.55 -10.84
N LEU A 23 -4.76 55.62 -11.45
CA LEU A 23 -4.03 54.44 -11.82
C LEU A 23 -3.29 53.90 -10.61
N PHE A 24 -3.60 52.67 -10.23
CA PHE A 24 -2.92 51.96 -9.16
C PHE A 24 -2.53 50.55 -9.61
N PRO A 25 -1.34 50.06 -9.20
CA PRO A 25 -1.04 48.64 -9.29
C PRO A 25 -1.83 47.88 -8.22
N PHE A 26 -2.51 46.80 -8.61
CA PHE A 26 -3.14 45.89 -7.68
C PHE A 26 -2.63 44.46 -7.86
N PRO A 27 -2.39 43.73 -6.76
CA PRO A 27 -2.19 42.30 -6.83
C PRO A 27 -3.46 41.64 -7.39
N VAL A 28 -3.27 40.70 -8.30
CA VAL A 28 -4.32 39.88 -8.88
C VAL A 28 -4.28 38.51 -8.25
N THR A 29 -5.42 38.03 -7.76
CA THR A 29 -5.55 36.73 -7.11
C THR A 29 -6.46 35.80 -7.91
N TRP A 30 -6.21 34.49 -7.79
CA TRP A 30 -7.12 33.44 -8.25
C TRP A 30 -7.14 32.36 -7.16
N GLY A 31 -8.32 32.15 -6.56
CA GLY A 31 -8.41 31.42 -5.29
C GLY A 31 -7.66 32.17 -4.17
N GLU A 32 -6.80 31.48 -3.44
CA GLU A 32 -5.96 32.06 -2.38
C GLU A 32 -4.59 32.56 -2.88
N ASN A 33 -4.26 32.32 -4.15
CA ASN A 33 -2.92 32.60 -4.69
C ASN A 33 -2.86 33.93 -5.43
N THR A 34 -1.82 34.72 -5.16
CA THR A 34 -1.48 35.89 -6.00
C THR A 34 -0.80 35.42 -7.28
N ILE A 35 -1.40 35.72 -8.43
CA ILE A 35 -0.95 35.27 -9.74
C ILE A 35 -0.17 36.34 -10.52
N GLY A 36 -0.23 37.59 -10.06
CA GLY A 36 0.50 38.71 -10.66
C GLY A 36 0.11 40.06 -10.08
N GLU A 37 0.58 41.13 -10.72
CA GLU A 37 0.20 42.52 -10.40
C GLU A 37 -0.22 43.20 -11.70
N VAL A 38 -1.36 43.91 -11.67
CA VAL A 38 -1.88 44.64 -12.84
C VAL A 38 -2.19 46.08 -12.47
N ASN A 39 -1.80 46.99 -13.35
CA ASN A 39 -2.20 48.38 -13.28
C ASN A 39 -3.67 48.49 -13.69
N ALA A 40 -4.46 49.15 -12.84
CA ALA A 40 -5.88 49.33 -13.08
C ALA A 40 -6.35 50.72 -12.66
N TYR A 41 -7.37 51.21 -13.36
CA TYR A 41 -8.04 52.46 -13.01
C TYR A 41 -9.10 52.18 -11.95
N SER A 42 -8.91 52.74 -10.76
CA SER A 42 -9.80 52.57 -9.62
C SER A 42 -10.19 53.91 -9.01
N ASP A 43 -11.41 53.99 -8.48
CA ASP A 43 -11.87 55.10 -7.63
C ASP A 43 -11.65 54.84 -6.13
N GLY A 44 -10.93 53.76 -5.79
CA GLY A 44 -10.67 53.31 -4.41
C GLY A 44 -11.79 52.44 -3.82
N ILE A 45 -12.91 52.26 -4.53
CA ILE A 45 -14.04 51.41 -4.12
C ILE A 45 -14.29 50.31 -5.15
N SER A 46 -14.01 50.59 -6.42
CA SER A 46 -14.19 49.69 -7.56
C SER A 46 -13.02 49.79 -8.53
N VAL A 47 -12.87 48.79 -9.39
CA VAL A 47 -11.95 48.81 -10.53
C VAL A 47 -12.77 48.90 -11.82
N GLY A 48 -12.45 49.89 -12.66
CA GLY A 48 -13.16 50.12 -13.93
C GLY A 48 -12.49 49.43 -15.12
N SER A 49 -11.15 49.41 -15.16
CA SER A 49 -10.39 48.77 -16.22
C SER A 49 -9.01 48.32 -15.75
N VAL A 50 -8.47 47.29 -16.39
CA VAL A 50 -7.17 46.67 -16.11
C VAL A 50 -6.28 46.72 -17.36
N ASN A 51 -4.97 46.78 -17.18
CA ASN A 51 -4.03 46.77 -18.30
C ASN A 51 -4.03 45.40 -19.00
N VAL A 52 -4.17 45.41 -20.33
CA VAL A 52 -4.37 44.21 -21.15
C VAL A 52 -3.15 43.29 -21.16
N ASP A 53 -1.95 43.84 -21.37
CA ASP A 53 -0.73 43.03 -21.44
C ASP A 53 -0.41 42.37 -20.09
N GLN A 54 -0.61 43.11 -19.00
CA GLN A 54 -0.35 42.62 -17.66
C GLN A 54 -1.37 41.57 -17.21
N ILE A 55 -2.66 41.76 -17.52
CA ILE A 55 -3.68 40.75 -17.20
C ILE A 55 -3.46 39.49 -18.05
N ALA A 56 -3.20 39.62 -19.36
CA ALA A 56 -2.91 38.49 -20.24
C ALA A 56 -1.65 37.71 -19.82
N GLN A 57 -0.64 38.41 -19.30
CA GLN A 57 0.56 37.78 -18.76
C GLN A 57 0.27 37.04 -17.44
N SER A 58 -0.53 37.64 -16.55
CA SER A 58 -0.88 37.08 -15.24
C SER A 58 -1.82 35.86 -15.38
N THR A 59 -2.71 35.87 -16.38
CA THR A 59 -3.66 34.78 -16.63
C THR A 59 -3.20 33.77 -17.68
N LYS A 60 -2.02 33.93 -18.28
CA LYS A 60 -1.52 33.09 -19.39
C LYS A 60 -1.64 31.58 -19.17
N LYS A 61 -1.48 31.11 -17.93
CA LYS A 61 -1.56 29.68 -17.57
C LYS A 61 -2.96 29.23 -17.14
N LEU A 62 -3.88 30.17 -16.96
CA LEU A 62 -5.20 29.95 -16.40
C LEU A 62 -6.31 29.98 -17.46
N ILE A 63 -6.05 30.59 -18.62
CA ILE A 63 -7.01 30.73 -19.72
C ILE A 63 -6.58 29.96 -20.97
N ASN A 64 -7.55 29.49 -21.76
CA ASN A 64 -7.27 28.74 -22.98
C ASN A 64 -6.61 29.60 -24.08
N PRO A 65 -6.02 28.97 -25.12
CA PRO A 65 -5.30 29.69 -26.17
C PRO A 65 -6.15 30.72 -26.93
N ASP A 66 -7.44 30.45 -27.13
CA ASP A 66 -8.36 31.32 -27.86
C ASP A 66 -8.65 32.61 -27.08
N THR A 67 -8.94 32.49 -25.77
CA THR A 67 -9.15 33.63 -24.88
C THR A 67 -7.85 34.44 -24.70
N LEU A 68 -6.70 33.77 -24.60
CA LEU A 68 -5.40 34.45 -24.52
C LEU A 68 -5.08 35.24 -25.79
N ALA A 69 -5.40 34.69 -26.97
CA ALA A 69 -5.25 35.39 -28.24
C ALA A 69 -6.20 36.59 -28.31
N ALA A 70 -7.47 36.42 -27.91
CA ALA A 70 -8.47 37.49 -27.89
C ALA A 70 -8.07 38.66 -26.96
N LEU A 71 -7.46 38.37 -25.81
CA LEU A 71 -6.91 39.41 -24.92
C LEU A 71 -5.72 40.13 -25.55
N ARG A 72 -4.77 39.41 -26.16
CA ARG A 72 -3.56 40.01 -26.75
C ARG A 72 -3.85 40.83 -28.01
N ASP A 73 -4.87 40.46 -28.76
CA ASP A 73 -5.31 41.18 -29.95
C ASP A 73 -6.26 42.36 -29.62
N PHE A 74 -6.55 42.59 -28.34
CA PHE A 74 -7.37 43.73 -27.92
C PHE A 74 -6.65 45.05 -28.21
N SER A 75 -7.33 45.96 -28.93
CA SER A 75 -6.69 47.12 -29.54
C SER A 75 -6.33 48.26 -28.57
N GLU A 76 -6.87 48.25 -27.35
CA GLU A 76 -6.66 49.30 -26.35
C GLU A 76 -5.72 48.80 -25.23
N GLU A 77 -4.97 49.70 -24.61
CA GLU A 77 -4.02 49.36 -23.54
C GLU A 77 -4.71 48.92 -22.24
N TYR A 78 -5.97 49.33 -22.02
CA TYR A 78 -6.79 48.98 -20.88
C TYR A 78 -8.13 48.43 -21.34
N ILE A 79 -8.57 47.35 -20.71
CA ILE A 79 -9.84 46.67 -20.97
C ILE A 79 -10.75 46.82 -19.76
N THR A 80 -12.04 47.11 -19.99
CA THR A 80 -12.99 47.27 -18.88
C THR A 80 -13.31 45.92 -18.24
N VAL A 81 -13.65 45.93 -16.95
CA VAL A 81 -14.04 44.70 -16.23
C VAL A 81 -15.22 44.01 -16.91
N GLU A 82 -16.18 44.76 -17.46
CA GLU A 82 -17.32 44.20 -18.20
C GLU A 82 -16.92 43.55 -19.53
N GLN A 83 -15.90 44.08 -20.22
CA GLN A 83 -15.36 43.46 -21.43
C GLN A 83 -14.54 42.21 -21.12
N LEU A 84 -13.81 42.22 -20.00
CA LEU A 84 -13.09 41.06 -19.47
C LEU A 84 -14.06 39.91 -19.13
N ASP A 85 -15.17 40.26 -18.49
CA ASP A 85 -16.23 39.32 -18.10
C ASP A 85 -16.85 38.64 -19.32
N ARG A 86 -17.07 39.38 -20.43
CA ARG A 86 -17.53 38.80 -21.70
C ARG A 86 -16.53 37.85 -22.37
N MET A 87 -15.25 37.92 -21.99
CA MET A 87 -14.22 36.97 -22.39
C MET A 87 -14.10 35.79 -21.42
N GLY A 88 -15.02 35.67 -20.45
CA GLY A 88 -15.03 34.63 -19.41
C GLY A 88 -14.00 34.85 -18.30
N ILE A 89 -13.52 36.08 -18.10
CA ILE A 89 -12.60 36.44 -17.02
C ILE A 89 -13.27 37.51 -16.15
N ASN A 90 -13.92 37.08 -15.08
CA ASN A 90 -14.57 37.97 -14.13
C ASN A 90 -13.52 38.55 -13.16
N ALA A 91 -13.42 39.87 -13.10
CA ALA A 91 -12.50 40.58 -12.21
C ALA A 91 -13.25 41.36 -11.13
N THR A 92 -13.19 40.90 -9.88
CA THR A 92 -13.87 41.54 -8.75
C THR A 92 -12.85 42.20 -7.82
N PHE A 93 -13.01 43.49 -7.54
CA PHE A 93 -12.13 44.21 -6.63
C PHE A 93 -12.50 43.99 -5.16
N ASN A 94 -11.54 43.54 -4.35
CA ASN A 94 -11.65 43.46 -2.90
C ASN A 94 -11.04 44.73 -2.28
N SER A 95 -11.91 45.63 -1.80
CA SER A 95 -11.48 46.90 -1.20
C SER A 95 -10.79 46.75 0.17
N SER A 96 -10.99 45.63 0.87
CA SER A 96 -10.36 45.38 2.18
C SER A 96 -8.91 44.90 2.05
N GLU A 97 -8.64 44.08 1.05
CA GLU A 97 -7.32 43.53 0.73
C GLU A 97 -6.56 44.34 -0.33
N GLN A 98 -7.26 45.28 -0.98
CA GLN A 98 -6.76 46.05 -2.12
C GLN A 98 -6.23 45.13 -3.23
N SER A 99 -7.01 44.11 -3.60
CA SER A 99 -6.66 43.11 -4.60
C SER A 99 -7.77 42.95 -5.63
N ILE A 100 -7.43 42.43 -6.81
CA ILE A 100 -8.39 42.06 -7.85
C ILE A 100 -8.48 40.54 -7.88
N ASN A 101 -9.61 39.99 -7.44
CA ASN A 101 -9.87 38.56 -7.51
C ASN A 101 -10.44 38.18 -8.87
N LEU A 102 -9.84 37.19 -9.51
CA LEU A 102 -10.32 36.65 -10.78
C LEU A 102 -11.11 35.37 -10.56
N VAL A 103 -12.23 35.28 -11.26
CA VAL A 103 -12.94 34.02 -11.52
C VAL A 103 -12.92 33.81 -13.02
N ILE A 104 -12.42 32.66 -13.45
CA ILE A 104 -12.33 32.33 -14.88
C ILE A 104 -13.42 31.30 -15.15
N ASP A 105 -14.30 31.62 -16.09
CA ASP A 105 -15.38 30.75 -16.51
C ASP A 105 -14.84 29.54 -17.26
N GLU A 106 -15.57 28.43 -17.22
CA GLU A 106 -15.22 27.17 -17.91
C GLU A 106 -14.90 27.37 -19.39
N THR A 107 -15.61 28.27 -20.07
CA THR A 107 -15.42 28.59 -21.50
C THR A 107 -14.12 29.31 -21.80
N ALA A 108 -13.50 29.94 -20.79
CA ALA A 108 -12.26 30.69 -20.89
C ALA A 108 -11.09 30.00 -20.19
N ALA A 109 -11.35 29.04 -19.31
CA ALA A 109 -10.35 28.31 -18.54
C ALA A 109 -9.43 27.46 -19.43
N ALA A 110 -8.15 27.37 -19.06
CA ALA A 110 -7.24 26.39 -19.62
C ALA A 110 -7.57 24.99 -19.10
N GLU A 111 -7.29 23.96 -19.89
CA GLU A 111 -7.26 22.58 -19.37
C GLU A 111 -6.09 22.43 -18.40
N PHE A 112 -6.38 22.20 -17.13
CA PHE A 112 -5.37 21.92 -16.12
C PHE A 112 -5.15 20.42 -16.01
N LEU A 113 -4.00 19.94 -16.46
CA LEU A 113 -3.57 18.57 -16.18
C LEU A 113 -3.12 18.49 -14.72
N LEU A 114 -3.98 17.93 -13.86
CA LEU A 114 -3.68 17.67 -12.45
C LEU A 114 -2.72 16.47 -12.35
N SER A 115 -1.42 16.74 -12.37
CA SER A 115 -0.40 15.73 -12.10
C SER A 115 -0.11 15.68 -10.59
N PHE A 116 -0.62 14.66 -9.91
CA PHE A 116 -0.32 14.38 -8.50
C PHE A 116 1.03 13.68 -8.27
N GLY A 117 1.72 13.31 -9.35
CA GLY A 117 3.07 12.75 -9.25
C GLY A 117 4.06 13.80 -8.76
N SER A 118 4.40 13.75 -7.47
CA SER A 118 5.55 14.48 -6.94
C SER A 118 6.82 13.94 -7.60
N LYS A 119 7.83 14.82 -7.75
CA LYS A 119 9.16 14.34 -8.11
C LYS A 119 9.62 13.41 -7.00
N TYR A 120 10.02 12.18 -7.37
CA TYR A 120 10.57 11.24 -6.40
C TYR A 120 11.80 11.85 -5.73
N GLU A 121 11.78 11.90 -4.40
CA GLU A 121 12.92 12.27 -3.57
C GLU A 121 13.46 11.00 -2.89
N PRO A 122 14.78 10.75 -2.94
CA PRO A 122 15.37 9.59 -2.30
C PRO A 122 15.04 9.52 -0.80
N ALA A 123 14.78 8.31 -0.32
CA ALA A 123 14.51 8.05 1.09
C ALA A 123 15.69 8.49 1.99
N GLN A 124 15.37 9.16 3.11
CA GLN A 124 16.35 9.51 4.14
C GLN A 124 16.29 8.47 5.25
N TYR A 125 17.19 7.50 5.21
CA TYR A 125 17.18 6.37 6.14
C TYR A 125 17.52 6.77 7.58
N SER A 126 16.75 6.24 8.51
CA SER A 126 17.02 6.34 9.94
C SER A 126 18.17 5.41 10.34
N GLU A 127 18.84 5.72 11.45
CA GLU A 127 19.86 4.83 12.01
C GLU A 127 19.24 3.48 12.39
N SER A 128 19.83 2.40 11.90
CA SER A 128 19.44 1.02 12.21
C SER A 128 20.45 0.35 13.12
N ALA A 129 20.05 -0.73 13.76
CA ALA A 129 20.98 -1.70 14.32
C ALA A 129 21.96 -2.19 13.25
N PHE A 130 23.18 -2.56 13.66
CA PHE A 130 24.16 -3.15 12.75
C PHE A 130 23.73 -4.54 12.29
N TRP A 131 23.13 -5.32 13.19
CA TRP A 131 22.54 -6.61 12.85
C TRP A 131 21.18 -6.82 13.52
N THR A 132 20.30 -7.51 12.80
CA THR A 132 18.97 -7.90 13.26
C THR A 132 18.69 -9.34 12.83
N VAL A 133 18.06 -10.12 13.72
CA VAL A 133 17.55 -11.46 13.43
C VAL A 133 16.12 -11.53 13.96
N GLN A 134 15.18 -11.82 13.09
CA GLN A 134 13.76 -12.03 13.39
C GLN A 134 13.47 -13.52 13.22
N ASN A 135 12.81 -14.11 14.21
CA ASN A 135 12.40 -15.50 14.19
C ASN A 135 10.89 -15.56 14.40
N THR A 136 10.14 -15.95 13.38
CA THR A 136 8.72 -16.28 13.50
C THR A 136 8.58 -17.77 13.70
N LEU A 137 7.82 -18.16 14.71
CA LEU A 137 7.58 -19.54 15.11
C LEU A 137 6.08 -19.79 15.07
N ASN A 138 5.68 -20.70 14.19
CA ASN A 138 4.29 -21.09 14.03
C ASN A 138 4.14 -22.57 14.41
N ALA A 139 3.03 -22.92 15.02
CA ALA A 139 2.67 -24.29 15.33
C ALA A 139 1.18 -24.52 15.03
N SER A 140 0.89 -25.59 14.31
CA SER A 140 -0.46 -26.03 14.01
C SER A 140 -0.65 -27.51 14.33
N THR A 141 -1.87 -27.88 14.67
CA THR A 141 -2.30 -29.28 14.71
C THR A 141 -3.73 -29.38 14.21
N ASP A 142 -3.98 -30.41 13.40
CA ASP A 142 -5.28 -30.72 12.84
C ASP A 142 -5.65 -32.15 13.25
N TYR A 143 -6.87 -32.33 13.74
CA TYR A 143 -7.40 -33.61 14.17
C TYR A 143 -8.69 -33.91 13.42
N SER A 144 -8.71 -35.00 12.65
CA SER A 144 -9.85 -35.43 11.85
C SER A 144 -10.50 -36.68 12.43
N LEU A 145 -11.78 -36.54 12.80
CA LEU A 145 -12.65 -37.57 13.37
C LEU A 145 -13.53 -38.16 12.27
N PHE A 146 -13.42 -39.48 12.03
CA PHE A 146 -14.22 -40.16 11.01
C PHE A 146 -15.38 -40.92 11.66
N ASN A 147 -16.61 -40.42 11.51
CA ASN A 147 -17.77 -40.94 12.27
C ASN A 147 -18.40 -42.22 11.70
N ASP A 148 -18.20 -42.56 10.42
CA ASP A 148 -18.92 -43.66 9.76
C ASP A 148 -18.10 -44.40 8.66
N SER A 149 -16.76 -44.30 8.70
CA SER A 149 -15.89 -45.00 7.75
C SER A 149 -15.03 -46.07 8.44
N ASN A 150 -14.47 -46.99 7.66
CA ASN A 150 -13.38 -47.86 8.13
C ASN A 150 -12.04 -47.09 8.30
N ALA A 151 -12.02 -45.77 8.10
CA ALA A 151 -10.83 -44.96 8.32
C ALA A 151 -10.66 -44.68 9.82
N GLU A 152 -9.41 -44.69 10.26
CA GLU A 152 -9.04 -44.35 11.63
C GLU A 152 -8.96 -42.83 11.78
N ASP A 153 -9.24 -42.33 12.97
CA ASP A 153 -9.03 -40.91 13.30
C ASP A 153 -7.57 -40.54 13.08
N THR A 154 -7.33 -39.40 12.43
CA THR A 154 -5.97 -38.95 12.10
C THR A 154 -5.63 -37.65 12.81
N GLN A 155 -4.38 -37.52 13.23
CA GLN A 155 -3.82 -36.27 13.73
C GLN A 155 -2.61 -35.88 12.88
N THR A 156 -2.52 -34.62 12.48
CA THR A 156 -1.32 -34.02 11.90
C THR A 156 -0.89 -32.80 12.70
N TRP A 157 0.39 -32.46 12.60
CA TRP A 157 0.95 -31.25 13.17
C TRP A 157 2.08 -30.71 12.28
N LEU A 158 2.24 -29.39 12.29
CA LEU A 158 3.28 -28.66 11.57
C LEU A 158 3.87 -27.59 12.48
N GLY A 159 5.19 -27.56 12.56
CA GLY A 159 5.97 -26.47 13.15
C GLY A 159 6.74 -25.75 12.06
N GLU A 160 6.69 -24.42 12.07
CA GLU A 160 7.38 -23.57 11.11
C GLU A 160 8.32 -22.63 11.85
N TRP A 161 9.52 -22.46 11.29
CA TRP A 161 10.50 -21.48 11.72
C TRP A 161 10.92 -20.64 10.53
N LEU A 162 10.50 -19.37 10.54
CA LEU A 162 10.83 -18.39 9.51
C LEU A 162 11.85 -17.43 10.08
N LEU A 163 13.02 -17.37 9.45
CA LEU A 163 14.12 -16.51 9.85
C LEU A 163 14.32 -15.40 8.81
N LYS A 164 14.35 -14.15 9.28
CA LYS A 164 14.77 -12.99 8.50
C LYS A 164 15.92 -12.29 9.21
N SER A 165 16.93 -11.84 8.48
CA SER A 165 18.08 -11.18 9.10
C SER A 165 18.68 -10.11 8.21
N ASN A 166 19.09 -9.00 8.83
CA ASN A 166 19.85 -7.94 8.18
C ASN A 166 21.20 -7.76 8.88
N ILE A 167 22.27 -7.57 8.10
CA ILE A 167 23.60 -7.24 8.61
C ILE A 167 24.20 -6.11 7.76
N GLY A 168 24.52 -4.99 8.39
CA GLY A 168 25.11 -3.82 7.73
C GLY A 168 24.09 -2.76 7.28
N GLY A 169 22.85 -2.81 7.80
CA GLY A 169 21.83 -1.79 7.57
C GLY A 169 21.20 -1.85 6.18
N VAL A 170 20.77 -0.69 5.67
CA VAL A 170 19.95 -0.55 4.45
C VAL A 170 20.57 -1.20 3.20
N ARG A 171 21.90 -1.07 3.02
CA ARG A 171 22.66 -1.66 1.92
C ARG A 171 23.43 -2.92 2.34
N GLY A 172 23.06 -3.46 3.49
CA GLY A 172 23.63 -4.66 4.07
C GLY A 172 23.18 -5.94 3.37
N ALA A 173 23.63 -7.07 3.90
CA ALA A 173 23.14 -8.38 3.53
C ALA A 173 21.80 -8.65 4.21
N ASN A 174 20.80 -9.07 3.45
CA ASN A 174 19.53 -9.57 3.98
C ASN A 174 19.42 -11.07 3.71
N VAL A 175 19.00 -11.84 4.70
CA VAL A 175 18.88 -13.30 4.63
C VAL A 175 17.46 -13.69 4.98
N GLU A 176 16.86 -14.58 4.19
CA GLU A 176 15.60 -15.24 4.52
C GLU A 176 15.76 -16.75 4.39
N ILE A 177 15.30 -17.46 5.41
CA ILE A 177 15.34 -18.92 5.47
C ILE A 177 14.06 -19.39 6.13
N SER A 178 13.42 -20.40 5.55
CA SER A 178 12.30 -21.10 6.18
C SER A 178 12.68 -22.55 6.51
N GLY A 179 12.23 -23.04 7.66
CA GLY A 179 12.41 -24.43 8.10
C GLY A 179 11.12 -24.98 8.67
N PHE A 180 10.87 -26.26 8.42
CA PHE A 180 9.60 -26.90 8.74
C PHE A 180 9.83 -28.25 9.41
N VAL A 181 8.93 -28.61 10.32
CA VAL A 181 8.86 -29.93 10.92
C VAL A 181 7.40 -30.39 10.92
N THR A 182 7.13 -31.56 10.34
CA THR A 182 5.77 -32.11 10.25
C THR A 182 5.73 -33.53 10.79
N GLY A 183 4.55 -34.00 11.18
CA GLY A 183 4.30 -35.38 11.55
C GLY A 183 2.84 -35.64 11.93
N GLY A 184 2.52 -36.88 12.27
CA GLY A 184 1.14 -37.25 12.63
C GLY A 184 0.99 -38.69 13.09
N SER A 185 -0.27 -39.13 13.28
CA SER A 185 -0.63 -40.52 13.63
C SER A 185 -0.17 -41.53 12.57
N ASP A 186 -0.28 -41.15 11.30
CA ASP A 186 0.02 -42.00 10.13
C ASP A 186 1.08 -41.37 9.21
N LEU A 187 1.71 -40.29 9.67
CA LEU A 187 2.74 -39.54 8.97
C LEU A 187 4.03 -39.58 9.77
N ASN A 188 5.09 -40.13 9.16
CA ASN A 188 6.42 -40.08 9.74
C ASN A 188 6.83 -38.62 9.96
N SER A 189 7.49 -38.36 11.09
CA SER A 189 8.04 -37.03 11.31
C SER A 189 9.15 -36.72 10.32
N ASP A 190 9.05 -35.56 9.69
CA ASP A 190 10.02 -35.08 8.70
C ASP A 190 10.44 -33.65 9.03
N VAL A 191 11.70 -33.32 8.73
CA VAL A 191 12.28 -31.99 8.91
C VAL A 191 12.85 -31.56 7.57
N TYR A 192 12.33 -30.47 7.04
CA TYR A 192 12.70 -29.97 5.72
C TYR A 192 12.86 -28.45 5.73
N ARG A 193 13.49 -27.92 4.68
CA ARG A 193 13.64 -26.48 4.49
C ARG A 193 12.64 -25.96 3.48
N GLY A 194 12.27 -24.69 3.62
CA GLY A 194 11.66 -23.89 2.58
C GLY A 194 12.71 -23.15 1.76
N GLU A 195 12.29 -22.01 1.20
CA GLU A 195 13.16 -21.11 0.45
C GLU A 195 14.31 -20.60 1.31
N ALA A 196 15.48 -20.46 0.68
CA ALA A 196 16.64 -19.82 1.26
C ALA A 196 17.20 -18.79 0.28
N ARG A 197 17.24 -17.52 0.70
CA ARG A 197 17.75 -16.42 -0.12
C ARG A 197 18.63 -15.46 0.66
N LEU A 198 19.66 -14.96 -0.02
CA LEU A 198 20.51 -13.87 0.40
C LEU A 198 20.35 -12.75 -0.64
N PHE A 199 20.03 -11.53 -0.21
CA PHE A 199 19.89 -10.42 -1.13
C PHE A 199 20.50 -9.11 -0.63
N PHE A 200 20.84 -8.26 -1.60
CA PHE A 200 21.41 -6.93 -1.39
C PHE A 200 20.64 -5.90 -2.19
N ASP A 201 20.32 -4.78 -1.55
CA ASP A 201 19.53 -3.71 -2.14
C ASP A 201 20.37 -2.47 -2.40
N GLU A 202 20.16 -1.85 -3.56
CA GLU A 202 20.64 -0.51 -3.87
C GLU A 202 19.45 0.41 -4.18
N PRO A 203 18.88 1.09 -3.17
CA PRO A 203 17.64 1.84 -3.33
C PRO A 203 17.76 3.08 -4.20
N ASN A 204 18.95 3.69 -4.33
CA ASN A 204 19.12 4.89 -5.15
C ASN A 204 19.00 4.59 -6.64
N THR A 205 19.45 3.40 -7.04
CA THR A 205 19.27 2.85 -8.39
C THR A 205 18.55 1.52 -8.21
N PRO A 206 17.21 1.51 -8.04
CA PRO A 206 16.47 0.50 -7.28
C PRO A 206 16.59 -0.90 -7.89
N PHE A 207 17.70 -1.56 -7.58
CA PHE A 207 17.97 -2.91 -7.98
C PHE A 207 18.24 -3.77 -6.75
N ARG A 208 17.90 -5.04 -6.87
CA ARG A 208 18.21 -6.10 -5.93
C ARG A 208 19.07 -7.15 -6.61
N LEU A 209 20.07 -7.64 -5.89
CA LEU A 209 20.83 -8.82 -6.27
C LEU A 209 20.51 -9.94 -5.28
N THR A 210 19.93 -11.04 -5.77
CA THR A 210 19.49 -12.19 -4.97
C THR A 210 20.30 -13.44 -5.33
N PHE A 211 20.68 -14.20 -4.32
CA PHE A 211 21.34 -15.50 -4.41
C PHE A 211 20.51 -16.54 -3.66
N GLY A 212 20.28 -17.70 -4.26
CA GLY A 212 19.54 -18.80 -3.65
C GLY A 212 18.30 -19.17 -4.45
N ASP A 213 17.19 -19.42 -3.76
CA ASP A 213 15.92 -19.77 -4.39
C ASP A 213 15.25 -18.51 -4.98
N VAL A 214 15.08 -18.47 -6.29
CA VAL A 214 14.50 -17.35 -7.04
C VAL A 214 13.43 -17.84 -8.02
N THR A 215 12.60 -16.93 -8.52
CA THR A 215 11.60 -17.20 -9.54
C THR A 215 11.71 -16.14 -10.63
N GLN A 216 11.67 -16.58 -11.89
CA GLN A 216 11.79 -15.67 -13.03
C GLN A 216 10.52 -14.82 -13.20
N ALA A 217 10.68 -13.55 -13.57
CA ALA A 217 9.54 -12.74 -14.02
C ALA A 217 9.06 -13.19 -15.41
N SER A 218 7.74 -13.22 -15.60
CA SER A 218 7.06 -13.64 -16.84
C SER A 218 6.94 -12.51 -17.89
N ALA A 219 7.98 -11.68 -18.05
CA ALA A 219 7.94 -10.54 -18.96
C ALA A 219 7.79 -10.97 -20.43
N GLY A 220 6.83 -10.36 -21.14
CA GLY A 220 6.55 -10.66 -22.54
C GLY A 220 5.86 -12.01 -22.72
N HIS A 221 6.58 -13.00 -23.23
CA HIS A 221 6.12 -14.39 -23.32
C HIS A 221 7.07 -15.35 -22.59
N LEU A 222 7.99 -14.83 -21.76
CA LEU A 222 8.92 -15.67 -21.03
C LEU A 222 8.16 -16.54 -20.02
N PRO A 223 8.49 -17.83 -19.89
CA PRO A 223 7.92 -18.67 -18.84
C PRO A 223 8.45 -18.23 -17.46
N SER A 224 7.63 -18.47 -16.43
CA SER A 224 8.06 -18.36 -15.04
C SER A 224 8.53 -19.74 -14.59
N THR A 225 9.84 -19.92 -14.38
CA THR A 225 10.39 -21.16 -13.83
C THR A 225 11.11 -20.88 -12.51
N PRO A 226 10.87 -21.69 -11.47
CA PRO A 226 11.61 -21.64 -10.22
C PRO A 226 13.07 -22.07 -10.44
N LEU A 227 14.03 -21.28 -9.93
CA LEU A 227 15.47 -21.56 -10.07
C LEU A 227 16.20 -21.53 -8.72
N GLY A 228 17.20 -22.38 -8.58
CA GLY A 228 18.31 -22.17 -7.64
C GLY A 228 19.45 -21.44 -8.35
N GLY A 229 19.68 -20.17 -8.00
CA GLY A 229 20.71 -19.38 -8.68
C GLY A 229 20.78 -17.92 -8.28
N LEU A 230 20.84 -17.07 -9.30
CA LEU A 230 21.09 -15.63 -9.20
C LEU A 230 19.93 -14.87 -9.85
N ALA A 231 19.49 -13.79 -9.21
CA ALA A 231 18.59 -12.80 -9.79
C ALA A 231 19.17 -11.39 -9.64
N PHE A 232 19.12 -10.59 -10.69
CA PHE A 232 19.47 -9.17 -10.70
C PHE A 232 18.31 -8.39 -11.30
N GLU A 233 17.59 -7.66 -10.45
CA GLU A 233 16.25 -7.18 -10.77
C GLU A 233 16.11 -5.72 -10.41
N ARG A 234 15.34 -4.98 -11.22
CA ARG A 234 14.85 -3.64 -10.89
C ARG A 234 13.55 -3.78 -10.10
N LEU A 235 13.56 -3.40 -8.83
CA LEU A 235 12.39 -3.53 -7.94
C LEU A 235 11.95 -2.16 -7.42
N TYR A 236 11.24 -1.39 -8.24
CA TYR A 236 10.76 -0.06 -7.85
C TYR A 236 9.75 -0.11 -6.70
N GLN A 237 8.81 -1.06 -6.72
CA GLN A 237 7.79 -1.18 -5.66
C GLN A 237 8.44 -1.49 -4.30
N ASP A 238 9.45 -2.35 -4.27
CA ASP A 238 10.16 -2.70 -3.03
C ASP A 238 11.10 -1.59 -2.54
N LEU A 239 11.80 -0.91 -3.44
CA LEU A 239 12.94 -0.05 -3.09
C LEU A 239 12.66 1.45 -3.21
N GLN A 240 11.64 1.83 -3.97
CA GLN A 240 11.15 3.20 -4.16
C GLN A 240 9.60 3.21 -4.23
N PRO A 241 8.88 2.71 -3.20
CA PRO A 241 7.42 2.52 -3.25
C PRO A 241 6.63 3.80 -3.56
N THR A 242 7.17 4.97 -3.17
CA THR A 242 6.55 6.29 -3.45
C THR A 242 6.79 6.79 -4.87
N ARG A 243 7.60 6.09 -5.67
CA ARG A 243 7.87 6.45 -7.05
C ARG A 243 6.79 5.88 -7.94
N ASN A 244 5.98 6.77 -8.51
CA ASN A 244 5.07 6.39 -9.58
C ASN A 244 5.88 6.00 -10.84
N ILE A 245 5.87 4.71 -11.17
CA ILE A 245 6.56 4.14 -12.33
C ILE A 245 5.63 3.68 -13.45
N GLN A 246 4.34 3.42 -13.15
CA GLN A 246 3.41 2.69 -14.01
C GLN A 246 1.94 2.95 -13.59
N ASN A 247 1.01 2.51 -14.44
CA ASN A 247 -0.37 2.17 -14.07
C ASN A 247 -0.52 0.62 -14.07
N GLY A 248 -0.42 -0.02 -12.88
CA GLY A 248 -0.86 -1.41 -12.57
C GLY A 248 0.00 -2.61 -13.03
N GLY A 249 0.00 -3.72 -12.27
CA GLY A 249 0.61 -5.02 -12.61
C GLY A 249 0.28 -6.18 -11.63
N THR A 250 0.43 -7.44 -12.07
CA THR A 250 0.15 -8.72 -11.34
C THR A 250 1.42 -9.54 -11.05
N GLN A 251 1.36 -10.51 -10.11
CA GLN A 251 2.49 -11.31 -9.58
C GLN A 251 2.08 -12.79 -9.31
N PRO A 252 2.97 -13.81 -9.42
CA PRO A 252 2.70 -15.21 -9.07
C PRO A 252 2.54 -15.51 -7.56
N LEU A 253 1.85 -16.61 -7.21
CA LEU A 253 1.59 -17.07 -5.84
C LEU A 253 2.78 -17.88 -5.29
N VAL A 254 3.44 -17.35 -4.26
CA VAL A 254 4.47 -18.07 -3.49
C VAL A 254 4.12 -17.95 -2.03
N LEU A 255 3.85 -19.07 -1.36
CA LEU A 255 3.52 -19.10 0.06
C LEU A 255 4.79 -19.41 0.86
N ASN A 256 5.29 -18.41 1.59
CA ASN A 256 6.48 -18.54 2.45
C ASN A 256 6.18 -19.17 3.82
N GLU A 257 4.90 -19.25 4.17
CA GLU A 257 4.35 -19.76 5.42
C GLU A 257 2.95 -20.35 5.13
N SER A 258 2.45 -21.21 6.01
CA SER A 258 1.16 -21.86 5.82
C SER A 258 0.05 -20.82 5.78
N ALA A 259 -0.93 -21.02 4.91
CA ALA A 259 -2.04 -20.10 4.75
C ALA A 259 -3.34 -20.81 4.41
N ASP A 260 -4.45 -20.23 4.85
CA ASP A 260 -5.76 -20.49 4.26
C ASP A 260 -5.90 -19.59 3.04
N VAL A 261 -6.18 -20.19 1.88
CA VAL A 261 -6.35 -19.49 0.62
C VAL A 261 -7.80 -19.61 0.20
N GLU A 262 -8.54 -18.51 0.32
CA GLU A 262 -9.88 -18.37 -0.23
C GLU A 262 -9.77 -17.94 -1.70
N ILE A 263 -10.34 -18.74 -2.59
CA ILE A 263 -10.26 -18.53 -4.03
C ILE A 263 -11.61 -18.02 -4.52
N TYR A 264 -11.61 -16.85 -5.13
CA TYR A 264 -12.78 -16.24 -5.76
C TYR A 264 -12.55 -16.14 -7.27
N ILE A 265 -13.58 -16.45 -8.06
CA ILE A 265 -13.59 -16.27 -9.52
C ILE A 265 -14.76 -15.35 -9.84
N ASN A 266 -14.47 -14.17 -10.42
CA ASN A 266 -15.48 -13.14 -10.70
C ASN A 266 -16.31 -12.84 -9.44
N ASP A 267 -15.61 -12.62 -8.32
CA ASP A 267 -16.16 -12.36 -6.97
C ASP A 267 -17.02 -13.49 -6.37
N VAL A 268 -17.17 -14.63 -7.04
CA VAL A 268 -17.84 -15.81 -6.48
C VAL A 268 -16.81 -16.71 -5.81
N PHE A 269 -17.04 -17.02 -4.54
CA PHE A 269 -16.25 -18.00 -3.79
C PHE A 269 -16.30 -19.36 -4.49
N LEU A 270 -15.13 -19.91 -4.80
CA LEU A 270 -14.99 -21.24 -5.36
C LEU A 270 -14.71 -22.26 -4.25
N THR A 271 -13.65 -22.05 -3.48
CA THR A 271 -13.19 -22.98 -2.45
C THR A 271 -12.21 -22.30 -1.50
N GLU A 272 -12.11 -22.85 -0.29
CA GLU A 272 -11.09 -22.51 0.69
C GLU A 272 -10.16 -23.73 0.83
N ILE A 273 -8.87 -23.53 0.59
CA ILE A 273 -7.87 -24.59 0.74
C ILE A 273 -6.79 -24.12 1.69
N ARG A 274 -6.50 -24.94 2.69
CA ARG A 274 -5.33 -24.75 3.54
C ARG A 274 -4.10 -25.32 2.85
N LEU A 275 -3.13 -24.47 2.56
CA LEU A 275 -1.90 -24.85 1.89
C LEU A 275 -0.71 -24.71 2.84
N PRO A 276 0.18 -25.72 2.94
CA PRO A 276 1.45 -25.56 3.62
C PRO A 276 2.35 -24.55 2.88
N PRO A 277 3.54 -24.21 3.38
CA PRO A 277 4.48 -23.35 2.68
C PRO A 277 4.99 -24.05 1.42
N GLY A 278 5.06 -23.31 0.32
CA GLY A 278 5.42 -23.90 -0.96
C GLY A 278 5.15 -22.98 -2.14
N ARG A 279 5.64 -23.41 -3.30
CA ARG A 279 5.30 -22.82 -4.59
C ARG A 279 4.13 -23.60 -5.14
N TYR A 280 3.01 -22.91 -5.30
CA TYR A 280 1.79 -23.50 -5.82
C TYR A 280 1.53 -22.93 -7.19
N THR A 281 1.42 -23.83 -8.16
CA THR A 281 0.71 -23.51 -9.39
C THR A 281 -0.76 -23.78 -9.11
N LEU A 282 -1.61 -22.80 -9.39
CA LEU A 282 -3.05 -23.00 -9.41
C LEU A 282 -3.39 -23.68 -10.75
N ASP A 283 -3.09 -24.97 -10.84
CA ASP A 283 -3.50 -25.85 -11.93
C ASP A 283 -4.88 -26.43 -11.60
N ASP A 284 -5.70 -26.74 -12.61
CA ASP A 284 -7.03 -27.34 -12.45
C ASP A 284 -8.02 -26.57 -11.53
N LEU A 285 -7.82 -25.26 -11.31
CA LEU A 285 -8.95 -24.41 -10.96
C LEU A 285 -10.01 -24.65 -12.06
N PRO A 286 -11.30 -24.88 -11.73
CA PRO A 286 -12.40 -24.85 -12.69
C PRO A 286 -12.58 -23.38 -13.14
N LEU A 287 -11.53 -22.86 -13.77
CA LEU A 287 -11.52 -21.63 -14.52
C LEU A 287 -12.47 -21.93 -15.66
N VAL A 288 -13.61 -21.28 -15.60
CA VAL A 288 -14.47 -21.16 -16.76
C VAL A 288 -13.59 -20.70 -17.92
N SER A 289 -13.69 -21.32 -19.09
CA SER A 289 -12.80 -21.04 -20.22
C SER A 289 -12.91 -19.59 -20.72
N GLY A 290 -12.27 -18.62 -20.05
CA GLY A 290 -12.39 -17.22 -20.43
C GLY A 290 -11.78 -16.15 -19.53
N THR A 291 -12.42 -14.96 -19.53
CA THR A 291 -12.00 -13.80 -18.71
C THR A 291 -12.36 -14.08 -17.26
N ASN A 292 -11.34 -14.32 -16.44
CA ASN A 292 -11.50 -14.57 -15.03
C ASN A 292 -10.66 -13.55 -14.27
N ASP A 293 -11.31 -12.76 -13.41
CA ASP A 293 -10.62 -12.07 -12.34
C ASP A 293 -10.58 -13.06 -11.16
N VAL A 294 -9.44 -13.71 -11.00
CA VAL A 294 -9.22 -14.62 -9.86
C VAL A 294 -8.70 -13.78 -8.72
N ARG A 295 -9.48 -13.63 -7.65
CA ARG A 295 -9.02 -13.03 -6.41
C ARG A 295 -8.68 -14.16 -5.44
N LEU A 296 -7.45 -14.16 -4.96
CA LEU A 296 -7.02 -14.99 -3.84
C LEU A 296 -6.97 -14.12 -2.61
N ASP A 297 -7.78 -14.43 -1.61
CA ASP A 297 -7.66 -13.84 -0.28
C ASP A 297 -6.91 -14.83 0.60
N ILE A 298 -5.66 -14.48 0.92
CA ILE A 298 -4.70 -15.37 1.59
C ILE A 298 -4.56 -14.93 3.03
N SER A 299 -4.96 -15.79 3.96
CA SER A 299 -4.78 -15.59 5.39
C SER A 299 -3.67 -16.48 5.91
N TYR A 300 -2.50 -15.90 6.15
CA TYR A 300 -1.33 -16.63 6.63
C TYR A 300 -1.43 -16.93 8.12
N GLN A 301 -0.76 -18.01 8.55
CA GLN A 301 -0.69 -18.41 9.94
C GLN A 301 -0.02 -17.36 10.85
N SER A 302 0.79 -16.45 10.30
CA SER A 302 1.35 -15.31 11.03
C SER A 302 0.32 -14.23 11.38
N GLY A 303 -0.89 -14.30 10.83
CA GLY A 303 -1.90 -13.25 10.90
C GLY A 303 -1.79 -12.22 9.77
N ARG A 304 -0.77 -12.33 8.91
CA ARG A 304 -0.68 -11.53 7.67
C ARG A 304 -1.82 -11.93 6.73
N THR A 305 -2.39 -10.96 6.03
CA THR A 305 -3.30 -11.20 4.92
C THR A 305 -2.73 -10.60 3.64
N ASP A 306 -2.81 -11.33 2.53
CA ASP A 306 -2.49 -10.82 1.20
C ASP A 306 -3.68 -11.08 0.27
N THR A 307 -4.11 -10.07 -0.50
CA THR A 307 -5.06 -10.26 -1.60
C THR A 307 -4.31 -10.22 -2.92
N ILE A 308 -4.33 -11.32 -3.68
CA ILE A 308 -3.72 -11.40 -5.01
C ILE A 308 -4.81 -11.47 -6.05
N VAL A 309 -4.87 -10.48 -6.94
CA VAL A 309 -5.79 -10.47 -8.07
C VAL A 309 -5.04 -10.86 -9.34
N TYR A 310 -5.41 -11.99 -9.94
CA TYR A 310 -4.97 -12.37 -11.28
C TYR A 310 -6.01 -11.92 -12.28
N SER A 311 -5.60 -11.03 -13.17
CA SER A 311 -6.38 -10.66 -14.35
C SER A 311 -5.55 -10.95 -15.60
N GLN A 312 -6.15 -11.61 -16.59
CA GLN A 312 -5.46 -12.05 -17.80
C GLN A 312 -5.14 -10.90 -18.78
N PHE A 313 -5.53 -9.66 -18.48
CA PHE A 313 -5.44 -8.52 -19.40
C PHE A 313 -4.07 -7.83 -19.50
N PHE A 314 -3.13 -8.05 -18.58
CA PHE A 314 -1.99 -7.13 -18.46
C PHE A 314 -0.63 -7.83 -18.30
N ASN A 315 0.11 -7.89 -19.40
CA ASN A 315 1.57 -8.15 -19.39
C ASN A 315 2.36 -7.09 -20.21
N SER A 316 1.75 -5.93 -20.49
CA SER A 316 2.43 -4.81 -21.15
C SER A 316 2.25 -3.54 -20.32
N ARG A 317 3.36 -2.85 -20.01
CA ARG A 317 3.41 -1.74 -19.06
C ARG A 317 3.91 -0.49 -19.79
N LEU A 318 3.19 0.62 -19.65
CA LEU A 318 3.65 1.92 -20.15
C LEU A 318 4.50 2.60 -19.07
N LEU A 319 5.81 2.56 -19.24
CA LEU A 319 6.79 3.23 -18.38
C LEU A 319 6.85 4.73 -18.73
N ARG A 320 7.03 5.56 -17.71
CA ARG A 320 7.32 7.00 -17.90
C ARG A 320 8.66 7.21 -18.62
N GLU A 321 8.81 8.37 -19.25
CA GLU A 321 10.05 8.71 -19.97
C GLU A 321 11.29 8.55 -19.08
N GLY A 322 12.29 7.82 -19.59
CA GLY A 322 13.57 7.61 -18.91
C GLY A 322 13.56 6.54 -17.81
N ILE A 323 12.43 5.88 -17.56
CA ILE A 323 12.34 4.74 -16.64
C ILE A 323 12.75 3.46 -17.37
N SER A 324 13.54 2.62 -16.70
CA SER A 324 13.94 1.30 -17.19
C SER A 324 13.53 0.23 -16.19
N ASP A 325 12.87 -0.82 -16.65
CA ASP A 325 12.54 -2.01 -15.87
C ASP A 325 13.30 -3.22 -16.45
N PHE A 326 13.87 -4.07 -15.60
CA PHE A 326 14.66 -5.20 -16.06
C PHE A 326 14.75 -6.30 -15.00
N GLY A 327 14.95 -7.52 -15.48
CA GLY A 327 15.28 -8.67 -14.66
C GLY A 327 16.24 -9.58 -15.41
N PHE A 328 17.24 -10.10 -14.71
CA PHE A 328 18.16 -11.10 -15.23
C PHE A 328 18.25 -12.26 -14.23
N TYR A 329 18.06 -13.48 -14.73
CA TYR A 329 18.00 -14.69 -13.93
C TYR A 329 18.91 -15.75 -14.52
N SER A 330 19.63 -16.48 -13.68
CA SER A 330 20.50 -17.56 -14.12
C SER A 330 20.66 -18.59 -13.02
N GLY A 331 20.36 -19.85 -13.33
CA GLY A 331 20.38 -20.92 -12.32
C GLY A 331 19.92 -22.27 -12.87
N LEU A 332 19.83 -23.23 -11.95
CA LEU A 332 19.29 -24.57 -12.22
C LEU A 332 17.80 -24.57 -11.93
N THR A 333 16.99 -25.24 -12.75
CA THR A 333 15.57 -25.42 -12.42
C THR A 333 15.45 -26.15 -11.09
N SER A 334 14.51 -25.69 -10.26
CA SER A 334 14.28 -26.26 -8.94
C SER A 334 12.87 -26.84 -8.84
N THR A 335 12.76 -28.07 -8.38
CA THR A 335 11.48 -28.70 -8.03
C THR A 335 11.45 -29.03 -6.54
N ILE A 336 10.25 -29.17 -5.99
CA ILE A 336 10.04 -29.68 -4.64
C ILE A 336 9.44 -31.07 -4.78
N GLU A 337 10.19 -32.10 -4.38
CA GLU A 337 9.74 -33.50 -4.41
C GLU A 337 9.87 -34.08 -3.00
N ASP A 338 8.78 -34.61 -2.44
CA ASP A 338 8.72 -35.15 -1.08
C ASP A 338 9.33 -34.16 -0.05
N ASN A 339 8.86 -32.90 -0.07
CA ASN A 339 9.35 -31.81 0.78
C ASN A 339 10.85 -31.47 0.62
N ASN A 340 11.53 -32.00 -0.40
CA ASN A 340 12.94 -31.75 -0.65
C ASN A 340 13.14 -30.93 -1.92
N PHE A 341 13.87 -29.83 -1.79
CA PHE A 341 14.34 -29.05 -2.94
C PHE A 341 15.36 -29.87 -3.74
N LYS A 342 15.03 -30.12 -5.01
CA LYS A 342 15.94 -30.70 -5.99
C LYS A 342 16.29 -29.65 -7.02
N TYR A 343 17.57 -29.52 -7.31
CA TYR A 343 18.08 -28.68 -8.38
C TYR A 343 18.57 -29.60 -9.49
N ASP A 344 18.00 -29.47 -10.67
CA ASP A 344 18.36 -30.29 -11.81
C ASP A 344 19.63 -29.74 -12.45
N ASP A 345 20.73 -30.48 -12.35
CA ASP A 345 22.05 -30.09 -12.84
C ASP A 345 22.18 -30.13 -14.37
N GLU A 346 21.22 -30.75 -15.06
CA GLU A 346 21.14 -30.79 -16.52
C GLU A 346 20.29 -29.64 -17.08
N GLN A 347 19.38 -29.06 -16.28
CA GLN A 347 18.43 -28.02 -16.68
C GLN A 347 18.88 -26.61 -16.24
N TRP A 348 20.00 -26.13 -16.80
CA TRP A 348 20.44 -24.75 -16.61
C TRP A 348 19.62 -23.78 -17.47
N VAL A 349 19.00 -22.79 -16.84
CA VAL A 349 18.23 -21.73 -17.51
C VAL A 349 18.87 -20.37 -17.27
N THR A 350 18.91 -19.54 -18.30
CA THR A 350 19.22 -18.12 -18.19
C THR A 350 18.18 -17.32 -18.93
N SER A 351 17.57 -16.35 -18.27
CA SER A 351 16.58 -15.47 -18.89
C SER A 351 16.79 -14.04 -18.47
N GLY A 352 16.20 -13.13 -19.23
CA GLY A 352 16.08 -11.75 -18.80
C GLY A 352 15.25 -10.92 -19.75
N TYR A 353 14.87 -9.75 -19.25
CA TYR A 353 14.14 -8.74 -19.99
C TYR A 353 14.67 -7.34 -19.66
N TYR A 354 14.44 -6.41 -20.57
CA TYR A 354 14.77 -5.00 -20.40
C TYR A 354 13.77 -4.15 -21.16
N ASP A 355 12.99 -3.37 -20.41
CA ASP A 355 11.97 -2.45 -20.90
C ASP A 355 12.40 -1.01 -20.60
N TYR A 356 12.10 -0.09 -21.52
CA TYR A 356 12.50 1.30 -21.41
C TYR A 356 11.42 2.26 -21.95
N GLY A 357 11.01 3.20 -21.11
CA GLY A 357 10.14 4.32 -21.49
C GLY A 357 10.90 5.32 -22.34
N ILE A 358 10.74 5.25 -23.67
CA ILE A 358 11.32 6.21 -24.62
C ILE A 358 10.70 7.59 -24.45
N SER A 359 9.39 7.63 -24.20
CA SER A 359 8.59 8.83 -23.87
C SER A 359 7.46 8.41 -22.92
N ASP A 360 6.73 9.36 -22.35
CA ASP A 360 5.52 9.09 -21.56
C ASP A 360 4.39 8.39 -22.36
N THR A 361 4.56 8.22 -23.67
CA THR A 361 3.63 7.59 -24.60
C THR A 361 4.18 6.35 -25.30
N LEU A 362 5.46 5.99 -25.10
CA LEU A 362 6.08 4.86 -25.77
C LEU A 362 7.08 4.15 -24.86
N THR A 363 6.81 2.88 -24.59
CA THR A 363 7.76 1.94 -23.98
C THR A 363 8.13 0.86 -24.98
N VAL A 364 9.41 0.49 -25.02
CA VAL A 364 9.88 -0.66 -25.81
C VAL A 364 10.69 -1.59 -24.94
N GLY A 365 10.63 -2.87 -25.25
CA GLY A 365 11.25 -3.92 -24.45
C GLY A 365 11.81 -5.05 -25.29
N VAL A 366 12.80 -5.73 -24.74
CA VAL A 366 13.33 -7.00 -25.27
C VAL A 366 13.40 -8.02 -24.16
N ASN A 367 13.12 -9.27 -24.48
CA ASN A 367 13.19 -10.38 -23.55
C ASN A 367 13.81 -11.61 -24.22
N GLY A 368 14.43 -12.48 -23.43
CA GLY A 368 15.04 -13.69 -23.96
C GLY A 368 15.29 -14.75 -22.90
N LEU A 369 15.28 -16.00 -23.35
CA LEU A 369 15.58 -17.18 -22.55
C LEU A 369 16.51 -18.11 -23.32
N TYR A 370 17.46 -18.67 -22.59
CA TYR A 370 18.36 -19.69 -23.04
C TYR A 370 18.31 -20.91 -22.12
N HIS A 371 18.06 -22.06 -22.73
CA HIS A 371 18.20 -23.41 -22.19
C HIS A 371 18.97 -24.26 -23.24
N PRO A 372 19.77 -25.29 -22.86
CA PRO A 372 20.47 -26.15 -23.82
C PRO A 372 19.56 -26.82 -24.87
N GLU A 373 18.28 -27.01 -24.52
CA GLU A 373 17.26 -27.65 -25.35
C GLU A 373 16.21 -26.69 -25.91
N GLY A 374 16.22 -25.43 -25.48
CA GLY A 374 15.17 -24.47 -25.84
C GLY A 374 15.64 -23.03 -25.79
N GLN A 375 15.23 -22.20 -26.73
CA GLN A 375 15.59 -20.78 -26.76
C GLN A 375 14.38 -19.95 -27.13
N GLN A 376 14.28 -18.75 -26.57
CA GLN A 376 13.25 -17.79 -26.91
C GLN A 376 13.83 -16.38 -26.96
N LEU A 377 13.35 -15.59 -27.90
CA LEU A 377 13.67 -14.16 -28.01
C LEU A 377 12.39 -13.41 -28.36
N GLY A 378 12.14 -12.32 -27.66
CA GLY A 378 10.95 -11.51 -27.83
C GLY A 378 11.20 -10.01 -27.73
N MET A 379 10.21 -9.27 -28.20
CA MET A 379 10.15 -7.82 -28.12
C MET A 379 8.75 -7.37 -27.67
N ILE A 380 8.70 -6.21 -27.03
CA ILE A 380 7.48 -5.58 -26.53
C ILE A 380 7.48 -4.12 -27.00
N ALA A 381 6.32 -3.60 -27.35
CA ALA A 381 6.09 -2.18 -27.53
C ALA A 381 4.74 -1.81 -26.91
N THR A 382 4.71 -0.82 -26.03
CA THR A 382 3.49 -0.29 -25.43
C THR A 382 3.37 1.19 -25.79
N ILE A 383 2.25 1.55 -26.41
CA ILE A 383 1.95 2.89 -26.89
C ILE A 383 0.77 3.44 -26.08
N GLY A 384 0.98 4.53 -25.36
CA GLY A 384 -0.08 5.29 -24.68
C GLY A 384 -0.56 6.47 -25.51
N SER A 385 -1.86 6.71 -25.51
CA SER A 385 -2.49 7.80 -26.27
C SER A 385 -3.83 8.21 -25.67
N ASP A 386 -4.42 9.30 -26.17
CA ASP A 386 -5.77 9.75 -25.79
C ASP A 386 -6.86 8.71 -26.13
N TRP A 387 -6.61 7.83 -27.10
CA TRP A 387 -7.51 6.73 -27.46
C TRP A 387 -7.17 5.43 -26.71
N GLY A 388 -6.33 5.48 -25.67
CA GLY A 388 -5.99 4.34 -24.82
C GLY A 388 -4.56 3.83 -25.00
N ASN A 389 -4.31 2.69 -24.36
CA ASN A 389 -3.01 2.02 -24.36
C ASN A 389 -3.06 0.79 -25.27
N LEU A 390 -2.06 0.66 -26.13
CA LEU A 390 -1.87 -0.46 -27.04
C LEU A 390 -0.54 -1.14 -26.75
N GLY A 391 -0.58 -2.39 -26.28
CA GLY A 391 0.55 -3.30 -26.15
C GLY A 391 0.67 -4.22 -27.35
N VAL A 392 1.89 -4.40 -27.83
CA VAL A 392 2.24 -5.39 -28.86
C VAL A 392 3.41 -6.20 -28.35
N ARG A 393 3.28 -7.53 -28.38
CA ARG A 393 4.33 -8.48 -28.01
C ARG A 393 4.56 -9.44 -29.15
N ALA A 394 5.81 -9.78 -29.41
CA ALA A 394 6.17 -10.80 -30.39
C ALA A 394 7.32 -11.63 -29.85
N SER A 395 7.28 -12.95 -30.01
CA SER A 395 8.39 -13.82 -29.65
C SER A 395 8.55 -14.95 -30.63
N ALA A 396 9.79 -15.35 -30.84
CA ALA A 396 10.16 -16.53 -31.60
C ALA A 396 10.93 -17.47 -30.67
N GLN A 397 10.71 -18.75 -30.85
CA GLN A 397 11.36 -19.77 -30.05
C GLN A 397 11.85 -20.93 -30.93
N LYS A 398 12.82 -21.65 -30.40
CA LYS A 398 13.35 -22.87 -30.97
C LYS A 398 13.30 -23.96 -29.91
N ASN A 399 12.65 -25.06 -30.24
CA ASN A 399 12.56 -26.24 -29.42
C ASN A 399 13.39 -27.35 -30.05
N LYS A 400 14.48 -27.75 -29.38
CA LYS A 400 15.39 -28.80 -29.89
C LYS A 400 14.80 -30.21 -29.77
N PRO A 401 14.09 -30.60 -28.69
CA PRO A 401 13.50 -31.93 -28.58
C PRO A 401 12.55 -32.30 -29.72
N ASN A 402 11.67 -31.37 -30.12
CA ASN A 402 10.71 -31.58 -31.20
C ASN A 402 11.26 -31.18 -32.59
N SER A 403 12.44 -30.54 -32.62
CA SER A 403 13.06 -30.00 -33.85
C SER A 403 12.24 -28.90 -34.53
N ASP A 404 11.45 -28.17 -33.76
CA ASP A 404 10.52 -27.15 -34.23
C ASP A 404 10.97 -25.73 -33.89
N THR A 405 10.40 -24.78 -34.64
CA THR A 405 10.48 -23.35 -34.36
C THR A 405 9.09 -22.80 -34.29
N GLY A 406 8.81 -22.02 -33.26
CA GLY A 406 7.51 -21.42 -33.03
C GLY A 406 7.57 -19.91 -32.94
N SER A 407 6.42 -19.28 -33.07
CA SER A 407 6.26 -17.85 -32.77
C SER A 407 4.92 -17.56 -32.11
N ILE A 408 4.87 -16.45 -31.38
CA ILE A 408 3.69 -15.97 -30.68
C ILE A 408 3.63 -14.45 -30.82
N TYR A 409 2.42 -13.94 -31.06
CA TYR A 409 2.14 -12.52 -31.24
C TYR A 409 0.92 -12.15 -30.41
N SER A 410 1.05 -11.14 -29.57
CA SER A 410 -0.04 -10.67 -28.72
C SER A 410 -0.29 -9.18 -28.90
N LEU A 411 -1.56 -8.81 -28.91
CA LEU A 411 -2.08 -7.46 -29.01
C LEU A 411 -2.96 -7.22 -27.78
N ASP A 412 -2.59 -6.24 -26.97
CA ASP A 412 -3.31 -5.88 -25.75
C ASP A 412 -3.81 -4.43 -25.92
N TYR A 413 -5.08 -4.15 -25.67
CA TYR A 413 -5.65 -2.81 -25.79
C TYR A 413 -6.53 -2.48 -24.59
N SER A 414 -6.31 -1.32 -23.98
CA SER A 414 -7.13 -0.84 -22.87
C SER A 414 -7.46 0.64 -23.04
N HIS A 415 -8.73 1.00 -22.90
CA HIS A 415 -9.16 2.38 -23.01
C HIS A 415 -10.31 2.69 -22.04
N GLN A 416 -10.46 3.97 -21.75
CA GLN A 416 -11.62 4.51 -21.06
C GLN A 416 -12.65 4.92 -22.14
N LEU A 417 -13.67 4.10 -22.29
CA LEU A 417 -14.81 4.35 -23.16
C LEU A 417 -15.94 5.05 -22.39
N TRP A 418 -17.02 5.40 -23.08
CA TRP A 418 -18.26 5.94 -22.50
C TRP A 418 -18.84 5.06 -21.36
N GLY A 419 -19.58 5.67 -20.42
CA GLY A 419 -20.14 4.96 -19.27
C GLY A 419 -19.11 4.62 -18.20
N THR A 420 -18.23 5.57 -17.89
CA THR A 420 -17.30 5.46 -16.75
C THR A 420 -17.85 6.25 -15.57
N ASP A 421 -17.43 5.86 -14.39
CA ASP A 421 -17.43 6.73 -13.23
C ASP A 421 -16.56 8.00 -13.48
N SER A 422 -16.80 9.02 -12.68
CA SER A 422 -16.17 10.35 -12.84
C SER A 422 -14.63 10.35 -12.62
N TYR A 423 -14.05 9.21 -12.21
CA TYR A 423 -12.64 9.06 -11.82
C TYR A 423 -11.99 7.72 -12.26
N GLY A 424 -12.54 7.06 -13.28
CA GLY A 424 -12.29 5.64 -13.57
C GLY A 424 -10.94 5.23 -14.19
N SER A 425 -10.55 3.98 -13.90
CA SER A 425 -9.53 3.20 -14.63
C SER A 425 -10.06 2.79 -16.03
N PRO A 426 -9.21 2.27 -16.95
CA PRO A 426 -9.69 1.75 -18.24
C PRO A 426 -10.80 0.72 -18.04
N ASN A 427 -11.99 1.07 -18.53
CA ASN A 427 -13.20 0.27 -18.38
C ASN A 427 -13.46 -0.65 -19.58
N PHE A 428 -12.70 -0.51 -20.66
CA PHE A 428 -12.67 -1.45 -21.79
C PHE A 428 -11.29 -2.05 -21.98
N ARG A 429 -11.25 -3.38 -22.12
CA ARG A 429 -10.03 -4.16 -22.33
C ARG A 429 -10.26 -5.20 -23.42
N PHE A 430 -9.28 -5.37 -24.28
CA PHE A 430 -9.29 -6.31 -25.38
C PHE A 430 -7.90 -6.93 -25.53
N GLY A 431 -7.85 -8.24 -25.74
CA GLY A 431 -6.63 -8.98 -25.99
C GLY A 431 -6.80 -9.94 -27.16
N SER A 432 -5.74 -10.11 -27.93
CA SER A 432 -5.67 -11.11 -28.99
C SER A 432 -4.28 -11.72 -29.04
N GLU A 433 -4.19 -13.03 -29.10
CA GLU A 433 -2.93 -13.77 -29.13
C GLU A 433 -2.97 -14.83 -30.23
N TYR A 434 -2.00 -14.79 -31.13
CA TYR A 434 -1.82 -15.77 -32.18
C TYR A 434 -0.52 -16.55 -31.96
N GLN A 435 -0.63 -17.87 -31.96
CA GLN A 435 0.45 -18.81 -31.78
C GLN A 435 0.63 -19.61 -33.08
N ASP A 436 1.88 -19.84 -33.48
CA ASP A 436 2.27 -20.70 -34.59
C ASP A 436 3.35 -21.65 -34.10
N ASN A 437 3.01 -22.93 -33.95
CA ASN A 437 3.88 -23.96 -33.40
C ASN A 437 4.58 -23.53 -32.08
N TYR A 438 3.82 -22.89 -31.17
CA TYR A 438 4.33 -22.35 -29.92
C TYR A 438 4.32 -23.38 -28.78
N PHE A 439 5.21 -23.23 -27.80
CA PHE A 439 5.43 -24.14 -26.68
C PHE A 439 5.47 -23.28 -25.42
N ALA A 440 4.77 -23.67 -24.36
CA ALA A 440 4.77 -22.94 -23.10
C ALA A 440 6.18 -22.88 -22.47
N LEU A 441 6.92 -23.99 -22.54
CA LEU A 441 8.36 -24.03 -22.27
C LEU A 441 9.13 -24.32 -23.58
N PRO A 442 10.14 -23.52 -23.95
CA PRO A 442 10.94 -23.74 -25.15
C PRO A 442 11.67 -25.10 -25.23
N TRP A 443 11.71 -25.87 -24.14
CA TRP A 443 12.33 -27.20 -24.06
C TRP A 443 11.35 -28.33 -23.74
N GLN A 444 10.04 -28.08 -23.71
CA GLN A 444 9.06 -29.14 -23.45
C GLN A 444 9.01 -30.19 -24.56
N ILE A 445 8.69 -31.42 -24.17
CA ILE A 445 8.42 -32.54 -25.10
C ILE A 445 6.90 -32.73 -25.14
N ALA A 446 6.23 -31.94 -25.97
CA ALA A 446 4.78 -31.94 -26.14
C ALA A 446 4.45 -31.56 -27.59
N GLU A 447 3.17 -31.56 -27.96
CA GLU A 447 2.71 -30.93 -29.20
C GLU A 447 2.76 -29.40 -29.03
N ALA A 448 3.05 -28.71 -30.13
CA ALA A 448 3.07 -27.26 -30.16
C ALA A 448 1.64 -26.75 -30.40
N ASN A 449 1.32 -25.55 -29.92
CA ASN A 449 0.03 -24.92 -30.15
C ASN A 449 0.08 -24.00 -31.36
N THR A 450 -0.92 -24.11 -32.23
CA THR A 450 -1.12 -23.24 -33.39
C THR A 450 -2.55 -22.74 -33.38
N GLY A 451 -2.77 -21.44 -33.23
CA GLY A 451 -4.13 -20.94 -33.07
C GLY A 451 -4.25 -19.50 -32.64
N LEU A 452 -5.49 -19.08 -32.44
CA LEU A 452 -5.87 -17.74 -32.05
C LEU A 452 -6.68 -17.79 -30.75
N ARG A 453 -6.34 -16.88 -29.84
CA ARG A 453 -7.16 -16.52 -28.70
C ARG A 453 -7.57 -15.05 -28.79
N VAL A 454 -8.82 -14.76 -28.46
CA VAL A 454 -9.36 -13.39 -28.36
C VAL A 454 -10.14 -13.28 -27.06
N PHE A 455 -9.94 -12.22 -26.30
CA PHE A 455 -10.65 -11.99 -25.06
C PHE A 455 -10.94 -10.50 -24.84
N SER A 456 -12.02 -10.19 -24.12
CA SER A 456 -12.44 -8.81 -23.87
C SER A 456 -13.21 -8.66 -22.58
N ASN A 457 -13.10 -7.49 -21.96
CA ASN A 457 -13.86 -7.08 -20.78
C ASN A 457 -14.32 -5.63 -20.92
N TYR A 458 -15.55 -5.36 -20.52
CA TYR A 458 -16.13 -4.03 -20.53
C TYR A 458 -16.97 -3.78 -19.28
N VAL A 459 -16.55 -2.82 -18.46
CA VAL A 459 -17.29 -2.33 -17.30
C VAL A 459 -18.04 -1.05 -17.69
N PHE A 460 -19.36 -1.15 -17.75
CA PHE A 460 -20.24 -0.04 -18.08
C PHE A 460 -20.94 0.46 -16.82
N SER A 461 -20.46 1.56 -16.26
CA SER A 461 -21.08 2.27 -15.13
C SER A 461 -22.36 2.96 -15.60
N ILE A 462 -23.50 2.41 -15.21
CA ILE A 462 -24.83 2.96 -15.53
C ILE A 462 -25.12 4.16 -14.62
N THR A 463 -24.74 4.05 -13.34
CA THR A 463 -24.74 5.12 -12.33
C THR A 463 -23.48 5.00 -11.45
N ASP A 464 -23.26 5.92 -10.52
CA ASP A 464 -22.12 5.87 -9.58
C ASP A 464 -22.12 4.63 -8.67
N ASN A 465 -23.21 3.87 -8.66
CA ASN A 465 -23.39 2.72 -7.81
C ASN A 465 -23.94 1.48 -8.52
N LEU A 466 -24.21 1.55 -9.82
CA LEU A 466 -24.72 0.44 -10.62
C LEU A 466 -23.83 0.27 -11.86
N SER A 467 -23.27 -0.92 -12.04
CA SER A 467 -22.42 -1.26 -13.17
C SER A 467 -22.90 -2.52 -13.87
N LEU A 468 -22.63 -2.60 -15.17
CA LEU A 468 -22.82 -3.77 -16.01
C LEU A 468 -21.43 -4.20 -16.50
N ILE A 469 -21.02 -5.42 -16.18
CA ILE A 469 -19.76 -6.01 -16.60
C ILE A 469 -20.07 -6.99 -17.72
N LEU A 470 -19.36 -6.87 -18.84
CA LEU A 470 -19.44 -7.78 -19.99
C LEU A 470 -18.08 -8.39 -20.22
N SER A 471 -18.02 -9.70 -20.41
CA SER A 471 -16.78 -10.37 -20.75
C SER A 471 -16.97 -11.42 -21.83
N GLY A 472 -15.89 -11.74 -22.55
CA GLY A 472 -15.89 -12.81 -23.52
C GLY A 472 -14.49 -13.34 -23.81
N ASP A 473 -14.42 -14.62 -24.16
CA ASP A 473 -13.20 -15.33 -24.57
C ASP A 473 -13.53 -16.29 -25.70
N TYR A 474 -12.62 -16.41 -26.64
CA TYR A 474 -12.74 -17.26 -27.81
C TYR A 474 -11.37 -17.85 -28.13
N ARG A 475 -11.30 -19.17 -28.30
CA ARG A 475 -10.06 -19.88 -28.62
C ARG A 475 -10.31 -20.86 -29.76
N ASP A 476 -9.43 -20.79 -30.75
CA ASP A 476 -9.43 -21.63 -31.94
C ASP A 476 -7.98 -22.09 -32.16
N PHE A 477 -7.66 -23.29 -31.69
CA PHE A 477 -6.34 -23.92 -31.81
C PHE A 477 -6.47 -25.16 -32.68
N GLU A 478 -5.52 -25.42 -33.57
CA GLU A 478 -5.55 -26.55 -34.49
C GLU A 478 -5.53 -27.91 -33.74
N GLU A 479 -4.96 -27.91 -32.54
CA GLU A 479 -4.82 -29.08 -31.67
C GLU A 479 -6.07 -29.35 -30.81
N ALA A 480 -7.07 -28.47 -30.85
CA ALA A 480 -8.27 -28.52 -30.03
C ALA A 480 -9.54 -28.17 -30.83
N GLU A 481 -10.71 -28.52 -30.32
CA GLU A 481 -11.97 -27.96 -30.81
C GLU A 481 -12.13 -26.51 -30.33
N VAL A 482 -12.86 -25.71 -31.12
CA VAL A 482 -13.15 -24.32 -30.80
C VAL A 482 -13.91 -24.24 -29.47
N GLN A 483 -13.46 -23.36 -28.59
CA GLN A 483 -14.11 -23.08 -27.32
C GLN A 483 -14.37 -21.58 -27.16
N TRP A 484 -15.45 -21.24 -26.45
CA TRP A 484 -15.82 -19.85 -26.19
C TRP A 484 -16.61 -19.70 -24.90
N GLN A 485 -16.51 -18.51 -24.33
CA GLN A 485 -17.28 -18.08 -23.17
C GLN A 485 -17.76 -16.65 -23.37
N ALA A 486 -18.96 -16.36 -22.87
CA ALA A 486 -19.47 -15.00 -22.75
C ALA A 486 -20.20 -14.84 -21.42
N SER A 487 -19.92 -13.77 -20.69
CA SER A 487 -20.59 -13.46 -19.44
C SER A 487 -21.10 -12.03 -19.38
N THR A 488 -22.14 -11.83 -18.58
CA THR A 488 -22.65 -10.53 -18.20
C THR A 488 -23.02 -10.53 -16.74
N GLU A 489 -22.65 -9.47 -16.03
CA GLU A 489 -22.91 -9.31 -14.61
C GLU A 489 -23.41 -7.90 -14.31
N VAL A 490 -24.36 -7.80 -13.39
CA VAL A 490 -24.85 -6.52 -12.86
C VAL A 490 -24.42 -6.42 -11.41
N ALA A 491 -23.61 -5.41 -11.10
CA ALA A 491 -23.16 -5.12 -9.75
C ALA A 491 -23.76 -3.80 -9.25
N TRP A 492 -24.37 -3.84 -8.07
CA TRP A 492 -25.06 -2.70 -7.45
C TRP A 492 -24.59 -2.48 -6.01
N GLN A 493 -24.01 -1.31 -5.77
CA GLN A 493 -23.68 -0.82 -4.43
C GLN A 493 -24.85 -0.01 -3.85
N PHE A 494 -25.33 -0.41 -2.67
CA PHE A 494 -26.34 0.32 -1.93
C PHE A 494 -25.91 0.50 -0.48
N TYR A 495 -25.38 1.69 -0.19
CA TYR A 495 -24.73 1.99 1.10
C TYR A 495 -23.62 0.99 1.39
N ASN A 496 -23.82 0.15 2.40
CA ASN A 496 -22.90 -0.84 2.89
C ASN A 496 -23.27 -2.27 2.45
N VAL A 497 -24.19 -2.39 1.49
CA VAL A 497 -24.58 -3.65 0.87
C VAL A 497 -24.14 -3.62 -0.59
N SER A 498 -23.44 -4.65 -1.02
CA SER A 498 -23.03 -4.88 -2.40
C SER A 498 -23.80 -6.09 -2.93
N LEU A 499 -24.44 -5.96 -4.09
CA LEU A 499 -25.21 -7.04 -4.71
C LEU A 499 -24.67 -7.28 -6.11
N SER A 500 -24.40 -8.54 -6.46
CA SER A 500 -24.02 -8.94 -7.82
C SER A 500 -24.96 -10.03 -8.34
N ALA A 501 -25.22 -10.00 -9.64
CA ALA A 501 -25.91 -11.07 -10.33
C ALA A 501 -25.35 -11.25 -11.75
N GLY A 502 -24.91 -12.46 -12.06
CA GLY A 502 -24.26 -12.80 -13.33
C GLY A 502 -24.96 -13.92 -14.09
N ILE A 503 -24.79 -13.92 -15.41
CA ILE A 503 -25.04 -15.06 -16.28
C ILE A 503 -23.85 -15.25 -17.21
N GLU A 504 -23.49 -16.50 -17.41
CA GLU A 504 -22.35 -16.92 -18.21
C GLU A 504 -22.73 -18.14 -19.04
N LYS A 505 -22.26 -18.14 -20.29
CA LYS A 505 -22.40 -19.26 -21.20
C LYS A 505 -21.02 -19.69 -21.63
N GLU A 506 -20.72 -20.97 -21.42
CA GLU A 506 -19.48 -21.62 -21.85
C GLU A 506 -19.81 -22.78 -22.78
N GLU A 507 -19.00 -22.93 -23.81
CA GLU A 507 -18.91 -24.13 -24.65
C GLU A 507 -17.43 -24.47 -24.82
N ASN A 508 -16.98 -25.53 -24.16
CA ASN A 508 -15.64 -26.08 -24.30
C ASN A 508 -15.74 -27.59 -24.61
N PRO A 509 -15.81 -27.95 -25.90
CA PRO A 509 -15.94 -29.35 -26.31
C PRO A 509 -14.74 -30.23 -25.91
N ASN A 510 -13.56 -29.63 -25.73
CA ASN A 510 -12.35 -30.35 -25.32
C ASN A 510 -12.46 -30.96 -23.92
N GLU A 511 -13.26 -30.34 -23.06
CA GLU A 511 -13.55 -30.78 -21.70
C GLU A 511 -14.98 -31.32 -21.54
N ASN A 512 -15.75 -31.39 -22.64
CA ASN A 512 -17.18 -31.73 -22.68
C ASN A 512 -18.06 -30.77 -21.86
N ILE A 513 -17.71 -29.49 -21.81
CA ILE A 513 -18.48 -28.46 -21.10
C ILE A 513 -19.43 -27.76 -22.08
N ASP A 514 -20.72 -27.76 -21.75
CA ASP A 514 -21.77 -26.98 -22.45
C ASP A 514 -22.79 -26.50 -21.40
N GLU A 515 -22.46 -25.40 -20.74
CA GLU A 515 -23.12 -25.01 -19.48
C GLU A 515 -23.57 -23.56 -19.51
N THR A 516 -24.64 -23.27 -18.76
CA THR A 516 -25.08 -21.90 -18.48
C THR A 516 -25.06 -21.70 -16.98
N ARG A 517 -24.19 -20.81 -16.54
CA ARG A 517 -23.99 -20.48 -15.14
C ARG A 517 -24.73 -19.18 -14.80
N PHE A 518 -25.37 -19.17 -13.65
CA PHE A 518 -26.07 -18.06 -13.03
C PHE A 518 -25.43 -17.87 -11.66
N THR A 519 -24.95 -16.67 -11.40
CA THR A 519 -24.31 -16.32 -10.14
C THR A 519 -25.10 -15.23 -9.43
N PHE A 520 -25.10 -15.28 -8.11
CA PHE A 520 -25.64 -14.22 -7.26
C PHE A 520 -24.75 -14.08 -6.04
N SER A 521 -24.35 -12.85 -5.70
CA SER A 521 -23.71 -12.55 -4.41
C SER A 521 -24.36 -11.37 -3.73
N ALA A 522 -24.35 -11.40 -2.41
CA ALA A 522 -24.74 -10.31 -1.54
C ALA A 522 -23.75 -10.20 -0.40
N ASP A 523 -23.09 -9.05 -0.32
CA ASP A 523 -22.10 -8.71 0.70
C ASP A 523 -22.63 -7.56 1.53
N TRP A 524 -22.53 -7.67 2.84
CA TRP A 524 -22.97 -6.64 3.77
C TRP A 524 -21.91 -6.40 4.84
N ASP A 525 -21.34 -5.21 4.81
CA ASP A 525 -20.35 -4.75 5.78
C ASP A 525 -20.98 -3.74 6.73
N TRP A 526 -20.70 -3.78 8.02
CA TRP A 526 -21.13 -2.73 8.93
C TRP A 526 -20.23 -2.61 10.15
N ASN A 527 -20.17 -1.38 10.67
CA ASN A 527 -19.41 -1.06 11.86
C ASN A 527 -20.35 -0.91 13.06
N SER A 528 -19.92 -1.41 14.21
CA SER A 528 -20.52 -1.13 15.52
C SER A 528 -19.45 -0.59 16.48
N ASP A 529 -19.86 -0.18 17.69
CA ASP A 529 -18.93 0.24 18.73
C ASP A 529 -17.96 -0.89 19.15
N ASP A 530 -18.32 -2.15 18.88
CA ASP A 530 -17.54 -3.34 19.24
C ASP A 530 -16.66 -3.87 18.07
N GLY A 531 -16.68 -3.23 16.90
CA GLY A 531 -15.84 -3.56 15.75
C GLY A 531 -16.58 -3.63 14.41
N GLU A 532 -15.87 -4.09 13.38
CA GLU A 532 -16.39 -4.34 12.04
C GLU A 532 -17.00 -5.74 11.91
N TYR A 533 -18.02 -5.86 11.08
CA TYR A 533 -18.72 -7.11 10.81
C TYR A 533 -18.99 -7.23 9.32
N ASN A 534 -18.92 -8.46 8.83
CA ASN A 534 -19.23 -8.81 7.46
C ASN A 534 -20.20 -9.99 7.41
N ALA A 535 -21.16 -9.93 6.49
CA ALA A 535 -22.01 -11.05 6.13
C ALA A 535 -22.05 -11.19 4.62
N ASN A 536 -21.73 -12.40 4.12
CA ASN A 536 -21.72 -12.73 2.71
C ASN A 536 -22.67 -13.90 2.44
N VAL A 537 -23.40 -13.83 1.33
CA VAL A 537 -24.14 -14.95 0.77
C VAL A 537 -23.86 -15.03 -0.72
N SER A 538 -23.52 -16.20 -1.22
CA SER A 538 -23.32 -16.44 -2.65
C SER A 538 -23.97 -17.74 -3.13
N TYR A 539 -24.30 -17.77 -4.41
CA TYR A 539 -24.86 -18.91 -5.12
C TYR A 539 -24.34 -18.99 -6.55
N SER A 540 -24.02 -20.19 -7.02
CA SER A 540 -23.81 -20.54 -8.42
C SER A 540 -24.58 -21.81 -8.72
N ASN A 541 -25.21 -21.95 -9.89
CA ASN A 541 -25.90 -23.19 -10.24
C ASN A 541 -25.01 -24.23 -10.94
N GLU A 542 -23.81 -23.86 -11.36
CA GLU A 542 -22.90 -24.75 -12.08
C GLU A 542 -21.44 -24.42 -11.70
N PRO A 543 -20.77 -25.20 -10.85
CA PRO A 543 -21.39 -26.24 -10.01
C PRO A 543 -22.44 -25.60 -9.07
N ASP A 544 -23.50 -26.36 -8.73
CA ASP A 544 -24.58 -25.92 -7.84
C ASP A 544 -24.04 -25.78 -6.41
N THR A 545 -23.55 -24.59 -6.11
CA THR A 545 -22.83 -24.23 -4.90
C THR A 545 -23.54 -23.09 -4.20
N TYR A 546 -23.51 -23.10 -2.87
CA TYR A 546 -24.02 -22.02 -2.05
C TYR A 546 -23.10 -21.78 -0.88
N ARG A 547 -22.97 -20.53 -0.47
CA ARG A 547 -22.22 -20.13 0.72
C ARG A 547 -22.96 -19.06 1.49
N ALA A 548 -22.89 -19.15 2.81
CA ALA A 548 -23.31 -18.11 3.73
C ALA A 548 -22.24 -17.99 4.81
N GLN A 549 -21.69 -16.80 4.98
CA GLN A 549 -20.69 -16.49 5.99
C GLN A 549 -21.15 -15.29 6.82
N PHE A 550 -20.88 -15.36 8.11
CA PHE A 550 -20.95 -14.23 9.02
C PHE A 550 -19.66 -14.18 9.81
N GLN A 551 -19.02 -13.03 9.86
CA GLN A 551 -17.76 -12.86 10.57
C GLN A 551 -17.65 -11.50 11.25
N ARG A 552 -16.89 -11.51 12.34
CA ARG A 552 -16.27 -10.34 12.94
C ARG A 552 -14.76 -10.58 12.87
N PRO A 553 -14.02 -9.93 11.97
CA PRO A 553 -12.57 -10.07 11.94
C PRO A 553 -11.96 -9.56 13.25
N SER A 554 -10.81 -10.10 13.63
CA SER A 554 -9.98 -9.47 14.66
C SER A 554 -9.24 -8.28 14.07
N GLU A 555 -8.92 -7.33 14.93
CA GLU A 555 -8.08 -6.18 14.61
C GLU A 555 -6.66 -6.39 15.12
N ASP A 556 -5.70 -5.57 14.68
CA ASP A 556 -4.27 -5.76 14.98
C ASP A 556 -3.82 -5.19 16.34
N TYR A 557 -4.72 -5.12 17.32
CA TYR A 557 -4.42 -4.65 18.68
C TYR A 557 -4.39 -5.76 19.73
N THR A 558 -3.68 -5.50 20.83
CA THR A 558 -3.54 -6.43 21.94
C THR A 558 -4.89 -6.67 22.62
N GLY A 559 -5.30 -7.93 22.66
CA GLY A 559 -6.58 -8.36 23.24
C GLY A 559 -7.73 -8.44 22.24
N SER A 560 -7.47 -8.17 20.96
CA SER A 560 -8.49 -8.33 19.92
C SER A 560 -8.88 -9.80 19.73
N TYR A 561 -10.12 -10.03 19.33
CA TYR A 561 -10.64 -11.36 19.04
C TYR A 561 -11.56 -11.27 17.83
N GLY A 562 -11.56 -12.32 17.02
CA GLY A 562 -12.46 -12.47 15.89
C GLY A 562 -13.15 -13.82 15.93
N TYR A 563 -14.18 -13.94 15.12
CA TYR A 563 -14.88 -15.20 14.90
C TYR A 563 -15.56 -15.19 13.55
N ALA A 564 -15.67 -16.37 12.96
CA ALA A 564 -16.39 -16.60 11.71
C ALA A 564 -17.26 -17.84 11.81
N MET A 565 -18.42 -17.80 11.17
CA MET A 565 -19.30 -18.95 10.96
C MET A 565 -19.57 -19.05 9.47
N THR A 566 -19.27 -20.21 8.89
CA THR A 566 -19.47 -20.47 7.46
C THR A 566 -20.31 -21.71 7.28
N ALA A 567 -21.31 -21.61 6.41
CA ALA A 567 -22.07 -22.73 5.90
C ALA A 567 -21.97 -22.70 4.38
N GLU A 568 -21.44 -23.77 3.81
CA GLU A 568 -21.25 -23.91 2.37
C GLU A 568 -21.58 -25.33 1.94
N GLY A 569 -21.84 -25.53 0.66
CA GLY A 569 -22.09 -26.84 0.11
C GLY A 569 -22.25 -26.80 -1.39
N ASP A 570 -22.24 -28.01 -1.95
CA ASP A 570 -22.47 -28.30 -3.35
C ASP A 570 -23.51 -29.42 -3.50
N THR A 571 -23.60 -30.03 -4.69
CA THR A 571 -24.51 -31.14 -4.98
C THR A 571 -24.26 -32.41 -4.17
N ASP A 572 -23.03 -32.61 -3.69
CA ASP A 572 -22.57 -33.86 -3.10
C ASP A 572 -22.18 -33.72 -1.62
N SER A 573 -21.90 -32.50 -1.16
CA SER A 573 -21.29 -32.23 0.14
C SER A 573 -21.74 -30.90 0.77
N GLN A 574 -21.66 -30.85 2.10
CA GLN A 574 -21.99 -29.67 2.90
C GLN A 574 -20.96 -29.50 4.01
N THR A 575 -20.39 -28.30 4.13
CA THR A 575 -19.44 -27.94 5.17
C THR A 575 -20.05 -26.90 6.09
N TYR A 576 -19.94 -27.15 7.40
CA TYR A 576 -20.22 -26.16 8.43
C TYR A 576 -18.95 -25.92 9.22
N SER A 577 -18.49 -24.68 9.30
CA SER A 577 -17.30 -24.33 10.06
C SER A 577 -17.55 -23.18 11.03
N VAL A 578 -16.86 -23.24 12.17
CA VAL A 578 -16.79 -22.17 13.15
C VAL A 578 -15.33 -21.95 13.47
N GLU A 579 -14.92 -20.69 13.39
CA GLU A 579 -13.57 -20.26 13.70
C GLU A 579 -13.61 -19.15 14.76
N GLY A 580 -12.62 -19.15 15.64
CA GLY A 580 -12.37 -18.08 16.58
C GLY A 580 -10.88 -17.82 16.70
N ASN A 581 -10.48 -16.56 16.71
CA ASN A 581 -9.08 -16.17 16.81
C ASN A 581 -8.89 -15.10 17.88
N TYR A 582 -7.69 -15.04 18.45
CA TYR A 582 -7.31 -14.13 19.52
C TYR A 582 -5.90 -13.58 19.29
N VAL A 583 -5.80 -12.26 19.35
CA VAL A 583 -4.59 -11.48 19.17
C VAL A 583 -4.08 -11.08 20.56
N ALA A 584 -3.11 -11.83 21.09
CA ALA A 584 -2.47 -11.51 22.36
C ALA A 584 -1.27 -10.58 22.15
N ASN A 585 -0.77 -9.96 23.21
CA ASN A 585 0.39 -9.05 23.14
C ASN A 585 1.67 -9.68 22.51
N ARG A 586 1.78 -11.01 22.53
CA ARG A 586 3.00 -11.76 22.18
C ARG A 586 2.79 -12.96 21.26
N PHE A 587 1.54 -13.30 20.99
CA PHE A 587 1.22 -14.43 20.12
C PHE A 587 -0.17 -14.22 19.54
N ILE A 588 -0.43 -14.86 18.42
CA ILE A 588 -1.75 -14.95 17.82
C ILE A 588 -2.15 -16.43 17.87
N THR A 589 -3.41 -16.72 18.10
CA THR A 589 -3.92 -18.08 18.08
C THR A 589 -5.30 -18.13 17.45
N ASP A 590 -5.57 -19.17 16.66
CA ASP A 590 -6.87 -19.47 16.10
C ASP A 590 -7.25 -20.93 16.33
N ALA A 591 -8.55 -21.17 16.44
CA ALA A 591 -9.13 -22.49 16.52
C ALA A 591 -10.31 -22.57 15.55
N LYS A 592 -10.30 -23.60 14.70
CA LYS A 592 -11.34 -23.87 13.72
C LYS A 592 -11.91 -25.27 13.94
N VAL A 593 -13.22 -25.39 13.91
CA VAL A 593 -13.91 -26.69 13.87
C VAL A 593 -14.77 -26.71 12.63
N SER A 594 -14.58 -27.72 11.79
CA SER A 594 -15.40 -27.95 10.62
C SER A 594 -16.07 -29.32 10.67
N HIS A 595 -17.28 -29.39 10.13
CA HIS A 595 -18.01 -30.62 9.88
C HIS A 595 -18.29 -30.72 8.39
N LEU A 596 -17.71 -31.72 7.74
CA LEU A 596 -18.00 -32.04 6.36
C LEU A 596 -18.95 -33.25 6.32
N ALA A 597 -20.11 -33.02 5.71
CA ALA A 597 -21.12 -34.03 5.46
C ALA A 597 -21.21 -34.33 3.97
N PHE A 598 -21.35 -35.61 3.63
CA PHE A 598 -21.56 -36.05 2.25
C PHE A 598 -22.89 -36.80 2.15
N ASP A 599 -23.53 -36.73 0.99
CA ASP A 599 -24.81 -37.42 0.76
C ASP A 599 -24.68 -38.95 0.71
N ASN A 600 -23.53 -39.47 0.23
CA ASN A 600 -23.32 -40.91 -0.02
C ASN A 600 -22.00 -41.47 0.55
N SER A 601 -21.28 -40.73 1.40
CA SER A 601 -20.03 -41.18 2.04
C SER A 601 -19.97 -40.79 3.51
N ALA A 602 -18.92 -41.24 4.20
CA ALA A 602 -18.77 -40.99 5.62
C ALA A 602 -18.48 -39.51 5.90
N ASN A 603 -19.18 -38.96 6.88
CA ASN A 603 -18.94 -37.60 7.36
C ASN A 603 -17.72 -37.59 8.28
N TYR A 604 -16.97 -36.49 8.26
CA TYR A 604 -15.88 -36.28 9.21
C TYR A 604 -15.94 -34.88 9.83
N GLN A 605 -15.22 -34.72 10.91
CA GLN A 605 -15.08 -33.46 11.62
C GLN A 605 -13.59 -33.16 11.76
N THR A 606 -13.18 -31.94 11.44
CA THR A 606 -11.80 -31.52 11.65
C THR A 606 -11.76 -30.44 12.73
N ALA A 607 -10.87 -30.60 13.70
CA ALA A 607 -10.56 -29.60 14.70
C ALA A 607 -9.11 -29.16 14.51
N SER A 608 -8.90 -27.87 14.28
CA SER A 608 -7.61 -27.24 14.05
C SER A 608 -7.30 -26.27 15.18
N LEU A 609 -6.05 -26.29 15.66
CA LEU A 609 -5.52 -25.29 16.58
C LEU A 609 -4.21 -24.75 16.02
N ARG A 610 -4.06 -23.43 16.03
CA ARG A 610 -2.89 -22.73 15.53
C ARG A 610 -2.42 -21.68 16.51
N ALA A 611 -1.12 -21.52 16.61
CA ALA A 611 -0.47 -20.52 17.43
C ALA A 611 0.81 -20.02 16.78
N SER A 612 1.03 -18.70 16.84
CA SER A 612 2.14 -18.03 16.16
C SER A 612 2.75 -16.97 17.05
N THR A 613 4.07 -16.88 17.09
CA THR A 613 4.82 -15.92 17.92
C THR A 613 6.14 -15.55 17.27
N ALA A 614 6.79 -14.46 17.71
CA ALA A 614 8.10 -14.09 17.19
C ALA A 614 9.09 -13.58 18.23
N LEU A 615 10.37 -13.83 17.96
CA LEU A 615 11.51 -13.33 18.72
C LEU A 615 12.41 -12.52 17.81
N THR A 616 12.59 -11.24 18.16
CA THR A 616 13.45 -10.32 17.40
C THR A 616 14.64 -9.92 18.25
N LEU A 617 15.84 -10.05 17.69
CA LEU A 617 17.10 -9.67 18.32
C LEU A 617 17.83 -8.65 17.45
N ALA A 618 18.14 -7.47 17.97
CA ALA A 618 18.87 -6.42 17.26
C ALA A 618 19.93 -5.78 18.17
N ASP A 619 21.20 -5.81 17.75
CA ASP A 619 22.35 -5.30 18.53
C ASP A 619 22.33 -5.66 20.04
N GLY A 620 21.88 -6.88 20.37
CA GLY A 620 21.80 -7.38 21.74
C GLY A 620 20.50 -7.09 22.49
N ASN A 621 19.54 -6.39 21.88
CA ASN A 621 18.20 -6.15 22.45
C ASN A 621 17.24 -7.22 21.96
N LEU A 622 16.61 -7.95 22.89
CA LEU A 622 15.65 -9.01 22.61
C LEU A 622 14.23 -8.50 22.82
N ALA A 623 13.38 -8.71 21.83
CA ALA A 623 11.94 -8.52 21.92
C ALA A 623 11.21 -9.85 21.69
N TRP A 624 10.14 -10.04 22.44
CA TRP A 624 9.15 -11.09 22.18
C TRP A 624 7.89 -10.39 21.69
N SER A 625 7.36 -10.80 20.55
CA SER A 625 6.23 -10.13 19.89
C SER A 625 5.32 -11.16 19.22
N ARG A 626 4.20 -10.67 18.69
CA ARG A 626 3.47 -11.37 17.62
C ARG A 626 4.38 -11.49 16.37
N PRO A 627 4.07 -12.38 15.43
CA PRO A 627 4.74 -12.41 14.12
C PRO A 627 4.78 -11.04 13.46
N ILE A 628 5.94 -10.68 12.88
CA ILE A 628 6.17 -9.40 12.19
C ILE A 628 6.74 -9.71 10.81
N ASN A 629 6.28 -8.99 9.79
CA ASN A 629 6.78 -9.13 8.43
C ASN A 629 7.56 -7.88 7.98
N GLY A 630 8.85 -8.03 7.67
CA GLY A 630 9.66 -6.94 7.09
C GLY A 630 10.49 -6.19 8.14
N PRO A 631 10.72 -4.87 7.99
CA PRO A 631 11.50 -4.11 8.94
C PRO A 631 10.76 -3.88 10.26
N VAL A 632 11.53 -3.74 11.35
CA VAL A 632 11.01 -3.84 12.71
C VAL A 632 11.58 -2.77 13.63
N ALA A 633 10.77 -2.30 14.58
CA ALA A 633 11.24 -1.51 15.72
C ALA A 633 11.09 -2.33 17.01
N ILE A 634 12.19 -2.46 17.78
CA ILE A 634 12.19 -2.98 19.15
C ILE A 634 11.94 -1.81 20.09
N ILE A 635 10.87 -1.88 20.89
CA ILE A 635 10.54 -0.90 21.91
C ILE A 635 10.97 -1.49 23.25
N SER A 636 12.04 -0.92 23.81
CA SER A 636 12.56 -1.28 25.12
C SER A 636 12.18 -0.23 26.16
N VAL A 637 11.96 -0.66 27.39
CA VAL A 637 11.62 0.23 28.51
C VAL A 637 12.85 0.35 29.39
N HIS A 638 13.25 1.59 29.71
CA HIS A 638 14.38 1.83 30.61
C HIS A 638 14.01 1.50 32.04
N ASP A 639 14.94 0.92 32.82
CA ASP A 639 14.80 0.52 34.23
C ASP A 639 14.31 1.63 35.19
N SER A 640 14.26 2.88 34.75
CA SER A 640 13.75 4.03 35.51
C SER A 640 12.25 4.22 35.37
N LEU A 641 11.61 3.54 34.40
CA LEU A 641 10.19 3.57 34.11
C LEU A 641 9.58 2.22 34.47
N ASP A 642 8.93 2.16 35.63
CA ASP A 642 8.25 0.95 36.14
C ASP A 642 6.76 0.98 35.78
N THR A 643 6.48 1.05 34.48
CA THR A 643 5.13 0.96 33.92
C THR A 643 5.20 0.40 32.51
N ASP A 644 4.06 -0.10 32.05
CA ASP A 644 3.89 -0.57 30.69
C ASP A 644 3.88 0.62 29.72
N VAL A 645 4.40 0.36 28.51
CA VAL A 645 4.45 1.28 27.39
C VAL A 645 3.57 0.72 26.30
N GLU A 646 2.52 1.47 25.97
CA GLU A 646 1.59 1.20 24.89
C GLU A 646 2.15 1.76 23.58
N ILE A 647 2.12 0.94 22.54
CA ILE A 647 2.69 1.24 21.22
C ILE A 647 1.53 1.35 20.23
N ASN A 648 1.53 2.41 19.44
CA ASN A 648 0.50 2.75 18.47
C ASN A 648 -0.92 2.85 19.07
N ALA A 649 -1.03 3.11 20.38
CA ALA A 649 -2.26 3.56 21.01
C ALA A 649 -2.43 5.06 20.77
N VAL A 650 -3.51 5.47 20.08
CA VAL A 650 -3.80 6.88 19.79
C VAL A 650 -5.19 7.21 20.33
N ALA A 651 -5.26 8.21 21.21
CA ALA A 651 -6.51 8.65 21.86
C ALA A 651 -7.23 7.54 22.64
N ASP A 652 -8.36 7.04 22.14
CA ASP A 652 -9.18 5.99 22.76
C ASP A 652 -8.93 4.61 22.13
N ASP A 653 -8.03 4.52 21.12
CA ASP A 653 -7.73 3.27 20.44
C ASP A 653 -6.84 2.36 21.30
N PRO A 654 -7.10 1.05 21.33
CA PRO A 654 -6.29 0.09 22.07
C PRO A 654 -4.87 -0.01 21.50
N ALA A 655 -3.91 -0.36 22.35
CA ALA A 655 -2.51 -0.53 21.95
C ALA A 655 -2.33 -1.69 20.97
N GLU A 656 -1.61 -1.44 19.88
CA GLU A 656 -1.13 -2.49 18.96
C GLU A 656 -0.32 -3.53 19.75
N ALA A 657 0.67 -3.04 20.50
CA ALA A 657 1.57 -3.86 21.32
C ALA A 657 1.95 -3.13 22.61
N ILE A 658 2.30 -3.93 23.63
CA ILE A 658 2.69 -3.44 24.96
C ILE A 658 4.09 -3.97 25.32
N SER A 659 4.99 -3.04 25.61
CA SER A 659 6.32 -3.32 26.18
C SER A 659 6.30 -3.12 27.69
N THR A 660 6.89 -4.04 28.43
CA THR A 660 7.01 -3.94 29.88
C THR A 660 8.46 -3.67 30.26
N TYR A 661 8.72 -3.27 31.51
CA TYR A 661 10.08 -3.06 32.03
C TYR A 661 10.95 -4.33 32.04
N THR A 662 10.35 -5.53 31.90
CA THR A 662 11.09 -6.80 31.88
C THR A 662 11.17 -7.46 30.52
N VAL A 663 10.19 -7.22 29.65
CA VAL A 663 10.12 -7.85 28.33
C VAL A 663 9.74 -6.80 27.29
N SER A 664 10.70 -6.46 26.44
CA SER A 664 10.48 -5.58 25.28
C SER A 664 9.56 -6.25 24.26
N ASN A 665 8.82 -5.43 23.51
CA ASN A 665 8.03 -5.87 22.37
C ASN A 665 8.64 -5.30 21.07
N ALA A 666 8.20 -5.83 19.95
CA ALA A 666 8.57 -5.36 18.63
C ALA A 666 7.30 -5.10 17.82
N VAL A 667 7.35 -4.12 16.93
CA VAL A 667 6.25 -3.76 16.01
C VAL A 667 6.76 -3.68 14.58
N GLN A 668 5.86 -3.99 13.64
CA GLN A 668 6.14 -3.91 12.22
C GLN A 668 6.22 -2.44 11.78
N LEU A 669 7.19 -2.12 10.93
CA LEU A 669 7.21 -0.84 10.22
C LEU A 669 6.47 -1.03 8.88
N SER A 670 5.78 0.01 8.42
CA SER A 670 4.85 0.00 7.28
C SER A 670 5.43 -0.64 6.01
N GLY A 671 6.75 -0.64 5.85
CA GLY A 671 7.50 -1.39 4.83
C GLY A 671 8.92 -0.86 4.66
N GLY A 672 9.74 -1.55 3.86
CA GLY A 672 11.10 -1.09 3.55
C GLY A 672 11.11 0.19 2.72
N HIS A 673 12.09 1.06 2.96
CA HIS A 673 12.37 2.26 2.15
C HIS A 673 11.25 3.30 2.11
N GLN A 674 10.31 3.24 3.06
CA GLN A 674 9.26 4.23 3.25
C GLN A 674 9.22 4.73 4.69
N LEU A 675 8.65 5.92 4.88
CA LEU A 675 8.52 6.51 6.21
C LEU A 675 7.42 5.78 7.00
N SER A 676 7.76 5.35 8.21
CA SER A 676 6.85 4.77 9.18
C SER A 676 6.89 5.59 10.47
N SER A 677 5.74 5.78 11.08
CA SER A 677 5.61 6.47 12.37
C SER A 677 5.23 5.46 13.44
N VAL A 678 5.95 5.48 14.57
CA VAL A 678 5.63 4.68 15.75
C VAL A 678 5.22 5.63 16.87
N TYR A 679 4.01 5.47 17.38
CA TYR A 679 3.48 6.29 18.47
C TYR A 679 3.67 5.58 19.81
N ILE A 680 4.03 6.34 20.83
CA ILE A 680 4.30 5.86 22.17
C ILE A 680 3.37 6.55 23.15
N TYR A 681 2.67 5.74 23.92
CA TYR A 681 1.77 6.19 24.97
C TYR A 681 2.11 5.47 26.28
N VAL A 682 2.16 6.25 27.37
CA VAL A 682 2.54 5.75 28.69
C VAL A 682 1.55 6.32 29.73
N PRO A 683 0.33 5.78 29.81
CA PRO A 683 -0.76 6.38 30.59
C PRO A 683 -0.43 6.47 32.09
N ASP A 684 0.25 5.44 32.61
CA ASP A 684 0.61 5.32 34.02
C ASP A 684 2.03 5.83 34.33
N ALA A 685 2.60 6.67 33.45
CA ALA A 685 3.89 7.31 33.72
C ALA A 685 3.84 8.11 35.04
N PRO A 686 4.87 7.97 35.91
CA PRO A 686 4.91 8.72 37.16
C PRO A 686 4.83 10.24 36.91
N ILE A 687 4.11 10.97 37.77
CA ILE A 687 3.98 12.42 37.62
C ILE A 687 5.36 13.10 37.59
N GLY A 688 5.59 13.90 36.55
CA GLY A 688 6.87 14.59 36.32
C GLY A 688 7.98 13.69 35.79
N TYR A 689 7.65 12.51 35.26
CA TYR A 689 8.56 11.66 34.52
C TYR A 689 8.53 12.05 33.03
N ASP A 690 9.71 12.30 32.47
CA ASP A 690 9.92 12.48 31.03
C ASP A 690 10.33 11.13 30.41
N PHE A 691 9.43 10.57 29.59
CA PHE A 691 9.65 9.31 28.88
C PHE A 691 10.21 9.50 27.46
N GLY A 692 10.43 10.73 27.03
CA GLY A 692 10.95 11.08 25.72
C GLY A 692 9.86 11.44 24.71
N ASP A 693 10.18 11.27 23.42
CA ASP A 693 9.29 11.61 22.33
C ASP A 693 8.09 10.65 22.27
N HIS A 694 6.94 11.17 21.86
CA HIS A 694 5.70 10.39 21.70
C HIS A 694 5.56 9.81 20.29
N GLU A 695 6.36 10.27 19.33
CA GLU A 695 6.30 9.85 17.93
C GLU A 695 7.73 9.66 17.41
N TYR A 696 7.99 8.51 16.81
CA TYR A 696 9.26 8.17 16.20
C TYR A 696 9.06 7.92 14.70
N ASN A 697 9.70 8.76 13.89
CA ASN A 697 9.67 8.68 12.44
C ASN A 697 10.87 7.87 11.94
N ILE A 698 10.61 6.68 11.41
CA ILE A 698 11.62 5.71 10.98
C ILE A 698 11.48 5.45 9.49
N THR A 699 12.56 5.63 8.74
CA THR A 699 12.67 5.13 7.37
C THR A 699 13.63 3.95 7.36
N PRO A 700 13.13 2.69 7.38
CA PRO A 700 13.98 1.50 7.45
C PRO A 700 14.46 1.05 6.06
N GLY A 701 15.43 0.13 6.03
CA GLY A 701 15.70 -0.72 4.86
C GLY A 701 14.74 -1.91 4.82
N SER A 702 14.96 -2.89 3.94
CA SER A 702 14.01 -3.99 3.74
C SER A 702 13.81 -4.92 4.95
N GLN A 703 14.83 -5.14 5.76
CA GLN A 703 14.75 -5.99 6.96
C GLN A 703 15.53 -5.41 8.15
N THR A 704 15.79 -4.10 8.15
CA THR A 704 16.56 -3.47 9.22
C THR A 704 15.76 -3.50 10.53
N GLY A 705 16.48 -3.66 11.65
CA GLY A 705 15.92 -3.46 12.98
C GLY A 705 16.29 -2.09 13.52
N HIS A 706 15.35 -1.47 14.22
CA HIS A 706 15.54 -0.20 14.90
C HIS A 706 15.27 -0.38 16.39
N ILE A 707 15.98 0.34 17.24
CA ILE A 707 15.84 0.21 18.70
C ILE A 707 15.40 1.55 19.25
N ILE A 708 14.21 1.56 19.85
CA ILE A 708 13.68 2.70 20.58
C ILE A 708 13.72 2.34 22.07
N ARG A 709 14.32 3.20 22.88
CA ARG A 709 14.34 3.04 24.34
C ARG A 709 13.51 4.13 24.99
N ILE A 710 12.43 3.72 25.66
CA ILE A 710 11.48 4.62 26.32
C ILE A 710 11.91 4.87 27.75
N GLY A 711 11.98 6.14 28.11
CA GLY A 711 12.56 6.59 29.37
C GLY A 711 14.10 6.59 29.40
N SER A 712 14.65 7.30 30.39
CA SER A 712 16.09 7.37 30.61
C SER A 712 16.41 7.67 32.06
N ALA A 713 17.69 7.55 32.46
CA ALA A 713 18.14 8.04 33.77
C ALA A 713 17.94 9.57 33.95
N ALA A 714 17.81 10.30 32.84
CA ALA A 714 17.49 11.72 32.81
C ALA A 714 15.99 11.89 32.59
N SER A 715 15.18 11.51 33.58
CA SER A 715 13.71 11.47 33.47
C SER A 715 12.99 12.45 34.38
N LYS A 716 13.69 13.20 35.22
CA LYS A 716 13.04 14.01 36.26
C LYS A 716 12.65 15.40 35.74
N THR A 717 11.49 15.88 36.17
CA THR A 717 11.05 17.25 35.96
C THR A 717 11.35 18.10 37.19
N ILE A 718 12.15 19.14 37.02
CA ILE A 718 12.42 20.12 38.06
C ILE A 718 11.54 21.36 37.88
N ILE A 719 10.93 21.82 38.97
CA ILE A 719 10.21 23.08 39.04
C ILE A 719 10.92 23.98 40.04
N GLY A 720 11.45 25.10 39.55
CA GLY A 720 12.15 26.07 40.37
C GLY A 720 11.55 27.47 40.30
N LYS A 721 12.01 28.33 41.20
CA LYS A 721 11.69 29.76 41.19
C LYS A 721 12.98 30.56 41.32
N ILE A 722 13.18 31.54 40.44
CA ILE A 722 14.35 32.43 40.46
C ILE A 722 13.92 33.81 40.92
N GLU A 723 14.65 34.34 41.91
CA GLU A 723 14.56 35.71 42.39
C GLU A 723 15.91 36.42 42.26
N ILE A 724 15.88 37.71 41.93
CA ILE A 724 17.07 38.57 41.96
C ILE A 724 17.36 38.99 43.42
N GLU A 725 18.55 39.53 43.72
CA GLU A 725 18.95 39.94 45.09
C GLU A 725 17.91 40.82 45.83
N SER A 726 17.11 41.59 45.10
CA SER A 726 16.01 42.39 45.66
C SER A 726 14.75 41.60 46.08
N LYS A 727 14.80 40.26 46.09
CA LYS A 727 13.67 39.34 46.35
C LYS A 727 12.48 39.55 45.41
N LYS A 728 12.76 40.00 44.19
CA LYS A 728 11.76 40.10 43.12
C LYS A 728 11.92 38.90 42.19
N PRO A 729 10.81 38.33 41.68
CA PRO A 729 10.89 37.24 40.71
C PRO A 729 11.58 37.71 39.42
N LEU A 730 12.45 36.87 38.86
CA LEU A 730 13.06 37.10 37.55
C LEU A 730 12.03 36.77 36.47
N LYS A 731 11.36 37.77 35.89
CA LYS A 731 10.19 37.57 35.03
C LYS A 731 10.58 37.54 33.55
N LEU A 732 10.07 36.54 32.81
CA LEU A 732 10.12 36.48 31.35
C LEU A 732 11.54 36.45 30.78
N PHE A 733 12.44 35.72 31.44
CA PHE A 733 13.81 35.51 30.99
C PHE A 733 14.00 34.10 30.45
N GLN A 734 14.81 33.98 29.39
CA GLN A 734 15.34 32.69 28.92
C GLN A 734 16.64 32.38 29.67
N GLY A 735 16.83 31.12 30.03
CA GLY A 735 18.02 30.62 30.70
C GLY A 735 18.39 29.24 30.22
N GLN A 736 19.58 28.80 30.61
CA GLN A 736 20.10 27.47 30.35
C GLN A 736 20.47 26.79 31.67
N LEU A 737 20.13 25.52 31.79
CA LEU A 737 20.63 24.62 32.82
C LEU A 737 21.70 23.72 32.19
N VAL A 738 22.94 23.85 32.63
CA VAL A 738 24.09 23.15 32.04
C VAL A 738 24.67 22.18 33.05
N GLY A 739 24.72 20.90 32.72
CA GLY A 739 25.27 19.85 33.58
C GLY A 739 25.04 18.47 33.00
N GLN A 740 25.75 17.46 33.50
CA GLN A 740 25.63 16.06 33.02
C GLN A 740 25.78 15.92 31.49
N GLN A 741 26.67 16.70 30.87
CA GLN A 741 26.92 16.73 29.41
C GLN A 741 25.71 17.15 28.55
N LYS A 742 24.65 17.67 29.16
CA LYS A 742 23.45 18.18 28.47
C LYS A 742 23.19 19.63 28.86
N THR A 743 22.62 20.38 27.92
CA THR A 743 22.16 21.75 28.14
C THR A 743 20.66 21.77 27.93
N TYR A 744 19.93 22.27 28.92
CA TYR A 744 18.48 22.40 28.86
C TYR A 744 18.12 23.87 28.82
N GLU A 745 17.26 24.24 27.88
CA GLU A 745 16.72 25.61 27.84
C GLU A 745 15.48 25.70 28.71
N PHE A 746 15.31 26.84 29.37
CA PHE A 746 14.10 27.12 30.13
C PHE A 746 13.71 28.59 30.02
N PHE A 747 12.45 28.86 30.38
CA PHE A 747 11.91 30.20 30.45
C PHE A 747 11.25 30.45 31.80
N THR A 748 11.44 31.64 32.37
CA THR A 748 10.77 32.04 33.60
C THR A 748 9.45 32.74 33.33
N ASN A 749 8.36 32.30 33.97
CA ASN A 749 7.07 32.97 33.85
C ASN A 749 7.01 34.31 34.62
N ARG A 750 5.85 34.98 34.62
CA ARG A 750 5.64 36.26 35.35
C ARG A 750 5.85 36.20 36.87
N SER A 751 5.86 34.99 37.44
CA SER A 751 6.11 34.74 38.85
C SER A 751 7.55 34.25 39.12
N GLY A 752 8.40 34.22 38.08
CA GLY A 752 9.79 33.77 38.15
C GLY A 752 9.95 32.25 38.23
N ARG A 753 8.90 31.47 37.94
CA ARG A 753 8.98 30.01 37.93
C ARG A 753 9.47 29.50 36.58
N PHE A 754 10.28 28.45 36.60
CA PHE A 754 10.72 27.72 35.43
C PHE A 754 10.50 26.22 35.62
N VAL A 755 10.44 25.50 34.51
CA VAL A 755 10.35 24.04 34.44
C VAL A 755 11.46 23.55 33.53
N VAL A 756 12.12 22.46 33.92
CA VAL A 756 13.03 21.72 33.04
C VAL A 756 12.67 20.25 33.18
N GLU A 757 12.50 19.57 32.05
CA GLU A 757 12.13 18.17 31.94
C GLU A 757 13.35 17.33 31.51
N GLY A 758 13.31 16.03 31.76
CA GLY A 758 14.35 15.12 31.31
C GLY A 758 15.70 15.30 32.02
N VAL A 759 15.70 15.63 33.31
CA VAL A 759 16.91 15.93 34.09
C VAL A 759 17.36 14.72 34.91
N ALA A 760 18.65 14.40 34.88
CA ALA A 760 19.25 13.37 35.74
C ALA A 760 19.66 13.95 37.10
N PRO A 761 19.70 13.17 38.19
CA PRO A 761 20.33 13.59 39.44
C PRO A 761 21.78 14.03 39.23
N GLY A 762 22.22 15.07 39.93
CA GLY A 762 23.59 15.58 39.84
C GLY A 762 23.72 17.09 39.89
N ASP A 763 24.93 17.58 39.64
CA ASP A 763 25.24 19.01 39.71
C ASP A 763 25.09 19.71 38.34
N TYR A 764 24.48 20.90 38.40
CA TYR A 764 24.17 21.76 37.26
C TYR A 764 24.53 23.21 37.56
N THR A 765 24.62 24.00 36.49
CA THR A 765 24.79 25.45 36.55
C THR A 765 23.70 26.13 35.74
N ILE A 766 22.98 27.04 36.37
CA ILE A 766 22.05 27.94 35.69
C ILE A 766 22.85 29.11 35.10
N VAL A 767 22.67 29.33 33.80
CA VAL A 767 23.26 30.42 33.03
C VAL A 767 22.13 31.27 32.45
N ILE A 768 22.10 32.55 32.79
CA ILE A 768 21.13 33.53 32.28
C ILE A 768 21.94 34.75 31.87
N ASP A 769 21.70 35.26 30.66
CA ASP A 769 22.43 36.42 30.16
C ASP A 769 22.21 37.65 31.06
N GLY A 770 23.30 38.36 31.37
CA GLY A 770 23.31 39.48 32.32
C GLY A 770 23.30 39.09 33.81
N PHE A 771 23.45 37.81 34.15
CA PHE A 771 23.49 37.32 35.53
C PHE A 771 24.67 36.38 35.81
N SER A 772 25.10 36.32 37.07
CA SER A 772 26.14 35.40 37.52
C SER A 772 25.68 33.94 37.47
N PRO A 773 26.50 33.00 36.96
CA PRO A 773 26.17 31.57 36.94
C PRO A 773 25.88 31.04 38.35
N THR A 774 24.80 30.28 38.50
CA THR A 774 24.33 29.78 39.80
C THR A 774 24.33 28.26 39.83
N LYS A 775 24.99 27.67 40.84
CA LYS A 775 25.02 26.22 41.01
C LYS A 775 23.69 25.70 41.53
N LEU A 776 23.25 24.57 40.97
CA LEU A 776 22.08 23.81 41.36
C LEU A 776 22.49 22.35 41.52
N SER A 777 21.98 21.66 42.53
CA SER A 777 22.15 20.20 42.66
C SER A 777 20.77 19.57 42.65
N VAL A 778 20.55 18.64 41.72
CA VAL A 778 19.32 17.87 41.59
C VAL A 778 19.50 16.60 42.42
N PRO A 779 18.68 16.40 43.47
CA PRO A 779 18.85 15.29 44.40
C PRO A 779 18.48 13.95 43.78
N GLU A 780 19.18 12.90 44.21
CA GLU A 780 18.83 11.51 43.90
C GLU A 780 17.73 11.04 44.86
N ILE A 781 16.47 11.25 44.47
CA ILE A 781 15.27 10.85 45.21
C ILE A 781 14.31 10.09 44.28
N ASN A 782 13.37 9.35 44.86
CA ASN A 782 12.40 8.57 44.10
C ASN A 782 11.41 9.44 43.33
N ASP A 783 11.06 10.63 43.85
CA ASP A 783 10.14 11.55 43.19
C ASP A 783 10.71 12.05 41.85
N ASN A 784 9.89 12.01 40.80
CA ASN A 784 10.26 12.53 39.47
C ASN A 784 9.92 14.01 39.32
N LEU A 785 8.87 14.49 39.98
CA LEU A 785 8.56 15.91 40.08
C LEU A 785 9.27 16.56 41.29
N ILE A 786 10.36 17.29 41.02
CA ILE A 786 11.18 17.91 42.06
C ILE A 786 10.91 19.41 42.17
N TYR A 787 10.46 19.85 43.34
CA TYR A 787 10.36 21.28 43.65
C TYR A 787 11.64 21.80 44.28
N LEU A 788 12.32 22.69 43.57
CA LEU A 788 13.53 23.33 44.05
C LEU A 788 13.22 24.49 45.01
N PRO A 789 14.08 24.75 46.00
CA PRO A 789 13.99 25.97 46.78
C PRO A 789 14.17 27.20 45.89
N THR A 790 13.64 28.35 46.31
CA THR A 790 13.84 29.62 45.59
C THR A 790 15.33 29.91 45.43
N LEU A 791 15.77 30.05 44.19
CA LEU A 791 17.14 30.34 43.82
C LEU A 791 17.33 31.86 43.76
N LEU A 792 18.37 32.35 44.43
CA LEU A 792 18.77 33.76 44.37
C LEU A 792 19.90 33.93 43.36
N ILE A 793 19.67 34.73 42.33
CA ILE A 793 20.67 35.05 41.30
C ILE A 793 21.14 36.49 41.43
N LYS A 794 22.44 36.71 41.17
CA LYS A 794 23.06 38.04 41.23
C LYS A 794 23.16 38.63 39.83
N GLU A 795 22.81 39.91 39.70
CA GLU A 795 23.08 40.68 38.49
C GLU A 795 24.60 40.70 38.23
N GLY A 796 24.99 40.44 36.98
CA GLY A 796 26.38 40.24 36.55
C GLY A 796 27.14 41.53 36.28
#